data_AF-A0A7C2XPB6-F1
#
_entry.id   AF-A0A7C2XPB6-F1
#
_cell.length_a   1.000
_cell.length_b   1.000
_cell.length_c   1.000
_cell.angle_alpha   90.00
_cell.angle_beta   90.00
_cell.angle_gamma   90.00
#
_symmetry.space_group_name_H-M   'P 1'
#
loop_
_entity.id
_entity.type
_entity.pdbx_description
1 polymer ?
#
loop_
_entity_poly.entity_id
_entity_poly.type
_entity_poly.pdbx_seq_one_letter_code
_entity_poly.pdbx_strand_id
1 'polypeptide(L)'
;MPDAKNYQKLKIFLASPSDVAKEREAVRAVVAELNKTGSGLADAQGIQFEVIGYDTHVAPDMGRPQGVTFEQLPPDKWDIFIGILWQRFGSPTGAIDPQTGKEFESGSLEEFSRAYALWQQHGAPRILFYRSKQPINFFELKPDQIQALQKVEAFFAQFGPHENHPGYYRTYQTPADFKDDVRQDLQQFLLSYKKDDRPPAPPAEKTPAPRESDEALQRRYLQKLQGYCDLLPLAAVDEKTDSSSGSRLRLSQVYINLNTTDFVDETGKVVTHEMRAQRQAAGREDKEKLQAYTALQAAGQHPALVILGDPGSGKSSFLNHLMFVLAAQRLQPGDELPPDWPHPAWAGLLPVRVLLRELAVSLEKKGAKNFLNLGTESRRREFSRVVHEHIAEHLVEYDASDFAGVLKTAIASGNCLLVFDGLDEAATGQRPLVRLAVEEFCASHPGNRALLTCRIRSYEGKACLESFKTVTLAPFDDEQIAGFIAHWYDALPQKFNAEQAAAKKADLREAVKRLPQDLVRNPLLLTTLANMHTNSLELPRQRIKLYKNASALLLQRWQAHKAGKVSLIEALGLQSDKEIYRALWELGYFAQKSERGQAAADIPQTEAINILTRHFAQLDKPLVAAGEFLDFVDQTA
;
A
#
# COMPACT_ATOMS: atom_id res chain seq x y z
N MET A 1 59.40 29.86 25.71
CA MET A 1 57.96 29.69 25.41
C MET A 1 57.85 28.44 24.57
N PRO A 2 57.17 27.38 25.01
CA PRO A 2 57.06 26.16 24.20
C PRO A 2 56.20 26.45 22.97
N ASP A 3 56.65 25.97 21.81
CA ASP A 3 56.03 26.16 20.50
C ASP A 3 54.53 25.85 20.52
N ALA A 4 53.70 26.74 19.99
CA ALA A 4 52.27 26.53 19.86
C ALA A 4 52.01 25.37 18.87
N LYS A 5 51.72 24.17 19.39
CA LYS A 5 51.19 23.06 18.57
C LYS A 5 49.98 23.59 17.78
N ASN A 6 50.05 23.52 16.46
CA ASN A 6 48.97 23.95 15.58
C ASN A 6 47.92 22.82 15.51
N TYR A 7 46.84 22.92 16.29
CA TYR A 7 45.79 21.90 16.36
C TYR A 7 44.76 22.07 15.25
N GLN A 8 44.35 20.95 14.64
CA GLN A 8 43.18 20.91 13.78
C GLN A 8 41.92 20.80 14.64
N LYS A 9 41.04 21.79 14.57
CA LYS A 9 39.76 21.77 15.29
C LYS A 9 38.72 20.97 14.51
N LEU A 10 38.10 20.00 15.18
CA LEU A 10 36.97 19.23 14.66
C LEU A 10 35.73 19.48 15.51
N LYS A 11 34.63 19.87 14.87
CA LYS A 11 33.39 20.26 15.52
C LYS A 11 32.43 19.07 15.60
N ILE A 12 32.00 18.78 16.83
CA ILE A 12 31.02 17.75 17.15
C ILE A 12 29.69 18.45 17.45
N PHE A 13 28.73 18.34 16.55
CA PHE A 13 27.38 18.82 16.80
C PHE A 13 26.59 17.79 17.62
N LEU A 14 26.10 18.20 18.79
CA LEU A 14 25.41 17.33 19.74
C LEU A 14 23.90 17.60 19.75
N ALA A 15 23.14 16.70 19.14
CA ALA A 15 21.68 16.74 19.04
C ALA A 15 21.05 15.79 20.07
N SER A 16 20.37 16.34 21.07
CA SER A 16 19.75 15.52 22.12
C SER A 16 18.56 16.22 22.78
N PRO A 17 17.44 15.52 23.05
CA PRO A 17 16.36 16.02 23.90
C PRO A 17 16.79 16.22 25.36
N SER A 18 15.95 16.89 26.16
CA SER A 18 16.30 17.23 27.55
C SER A 18 16.24 16.05 28.55
N ASP A 19 15.63 14.91 28.18
CA ASP A 19 15.55 13.70 29.00
C ASP A 19 16.84 12.85 28.99
N VAL A 20 17.87 13.23 28.25
CA VAL A 20 19.19 12.57 28.19
C VAL A 20 20.33 13.49 28.65
N ALA A 21 20.07 14.31 29.68
CA ALA A 21 21.02 15.30 30.17
C ALA A 21 22.35 14.67 30.67
N LYS A 22 22.28 13.48 31.29
CA LYS A 22 23.46 12.76 31.80
C LYS A 22 24.37 12.29 30.67
N GLU A 23 23.79 11.86 29.56
CA GLU A 23 24.50 11.44 28.36
C GLU A 23 25.16 12.63 27.67
N ARG A 24 24.49 13.79 27.63
CA ARG A 24 25.07 15.02 27.12
C ARG A 24 26.31 15.46 27.90
N GLU A 25 26.30 15.32 29.23
CA GLU A 25 27.46 15.55 30.09
C GLU A 25 28.56 14.49 29.86
N ALA A 26 28.18 13.23 29.64
CA ALA A 26 29.12 12.16 29.34
C ALA A 26 29.91 12.43 28.05
N VAL A 27 29.27 12.90 26.97
CA VAL A 27 29.96 13.30 25.72
C VAL A 27 31.00 14.39 26.00
N ARG A 28 30.65 15.42 26.77
CA ARG A 28 31.57 16.52 27.12
C ARG A 28 32.75 16.04 27.95
N ALA A 29 32.50 15.13 28.91
CA ALA A 29 33.55 14.54 29.73
C ALA A 29 34.52 13.69 28.89
N VAL A 30 34.01 12.90 27.95
CA VAL A 30 34.84 12.11 27.02
C VAL A 30 35.66 13.01 26.12
N VAL A 31 35.08 14.07 25.56
CA VAL A 31 35.83 15.02 24.72
C VAL A 31 36.93 15.74 25.52
N ALA A 32 36.66 16.13 26.77
CA ALA A 32 37.67 16.71 27.66
C ALA A 32 38.81 15.71 27.96
N GLU A 33 38.48 14.43 28.15
CA GLU A 33 39.46 13.34 28.33
C GLU A 33 40.35 13.18 27.08
N LEU A 34 39.76 13.13 25.89
CA LEU A 34 40.47 12.97 24.62
C LEU A 34 41.35 14.16 24.25
N ASN A 35 40.92 15.39 24.59
CA ASN A 35 41.65 16.62 24.35
C ASN A 35 42.73 16.92 25.40
N LYS A 36 42.87 16.10 26.45
CA LYS A 36 43.78 16.37 27.57
C LYS A 36 45.24 16.49 27.09
N THR A 37 45.84 17.66 27.26
CA THR A 37 47.20 17.95 26.79
C THR A 37 48.23 17.00 27.41
N GLY A 38 49.09 16.41 26.57
CA GLY A 38 50.19 15.53 27.00
C GLY A 38 49.82 14.07 27.27
N SER A 39 48.53 13.72 27.30
CA SER A 39 48.09 12.32 27.54
C SER A 39 46.85 11.89 26.75
N GLY A 40 46.12 12.83 26.13
CA GLY A 40 44.90 12.58 25.38
C GLY A 40 45.20 12.13 23.95
N LEU A 41 44.38 11.20 23.44
CA LEU A 41 44.59 10.65 22.10
C LEU A 41 44.42 11.70 21.00
N ALA A 42 43.51 12.67 21.17
CA ALA A 42 43.33 13.75 20.20
C ALA A 42 44.56 14.68 20.19
N ASP A 43 45.12 15.01 21.36
CA ASP A 43 46.35 15.81 21.49
C ASP A 43 47.56 15.14 20.83
N ALA A 44 47.65 13.80 20.95
CA ALA A 44 48.70 13.01 20.30
C ALA A 44 48.61 13.07 18.77
N GLN A 45 47.41 13.21 18.21
CA GLN A 45 47.18 13.37 16.77
C GLN A 45 47.16 14.82 16.29
N GLY A 46 47.37 15.80 17.17
CA GLY A 46 47.28 17.22 16.82
C GLY A 46 45.85 17.67 16.46
N ILE A 47 44.84 16.98 16.98
CA ILE A 47 43.42 17.27 16.79
C ILE A 47 42.85 17.82 18.10
N GLN A 48 41.89 18.74 17.99
CA GLN A 48 41.12 19.22 19.13
C GLN A 48 39.62 19.12 18.81
N PHE A 49 38.90 18.30 19.57
CA PHE A 49 37.45 18.24 19.45
C PHE A 49 36.77 19.43 20.14
N GLU A 50 35.74 19.98 19.52
CA GLU A 50 34.92 21.05 20.06
C GLU A 50 33.46 20.61 20.01
N VAL A 51 32.83 20.41 21.18
CA VAL A 51 31.40 20.07 21.25
C VAL A 51 30.59 21.35 21.10
N ILE A 52 29.84 21.44 20.00
CA ILE A 52 28.94 22.54 19.70
C ILE A 52 27.48 22.08 19.80
N GLY A 53 26.59 23.01 20.16
CA GLY A 53 25.16 22.76 20.28
C GLY A 53 24.41 24.04 20.58
N TYR A 54 23.09 23.98 20.50
CA TYR A 54 22.21 25.13 20.69
C TYR A 54 22.38 25.80 22.07
N ASP A 55 22.78 25.03 23.09
CA ASP A 55 22.89 25.49 24.48
C ASP A 55 24.25 26.13 24.82
N THR A 56 25.20 26.15 23.87
CA THR A 56 26.59 26.56 24.13
C THR A 56 27.14 27.57 23.13
N HIS A 57 26.74 27.49 21.86
CA HIS A 57 27.36 28.25 20.79
C HIS A 57 26.35 29.04 19.93
N VAL A 58 25.11 29.16 20.40
CA VAL A 58 24.07 29.97 19.76
C VAL A 58 23.76 31.15 20.68
N ALA A 59 23.98 32.37 20.21
CA ALA A 59 23.55 33.58 20.87
C ALA A 59 22.04 33.77 20.66
N PRO A 60 21.30 34.33 21.65
CA PRO A 60 19.90 34.66 21.46
C PRO A 60 19.71 35.62 20.27
N ASP A 61 18.81 35.26 19.36
CA ASP A 61 18.44 36.07 18.19
C ASP A 61 16.94 35.86 17.86
N MET A 62 16.37 36.75 17.06
CA MET A 62 14.95 36.74 16.72
C MET A 62 14.68 35.89 15.47
N GLY A 63 13.78 34.91 15.61
CA GLY A 63 13.40 34.01 14.52
C GLY A 63 12.92 32.66 15.03
N ARG A 64 12.79 31.69 14.13
CA ARG A 64 12.50 30.29 14.50
C ARG A 64 13.71 29.71 15.25
N PRO A 65 13.57 29.13 16.46
CA PRO A 65 14.71 28.74 17.30
C PRO A 65 15.74 27.84 16.59
N GLN A 66 15.28 26.87 15.81
CA GLN A 66 16.15 25.99 15.03
C GLN A 66 16.74 26.72 13.80
N GLY A 67 16.00 27.66 13.21
CA GLY A 67 16.53 28.52 12.13
C GLY A 67 17.71 29.36 12.59
N VAL A 68 17.59 30.01 13.75
CA VAL A 68 18.67 30.76 14.40
C VAL A 68 19.88 29.85 14.69
N THR A 69 19.61 28.62 15.16
CA THR A 69 20.66 27.63 15.40
C THR A 69 21.42 27.30 14.11
N PHE A 70 20.73 27.06 12.99
CA PHE A 70 21.39 26.72 11.72
C PHE A 70 22.08 27.92 11.05
N GLU A 71 21.60 29.14 11.26
CA GLU A 71 22.29 30.34 10.77
C GLU A 71 23.62 30.55 11.49
N GLN A 72 23.65 30.34 12.81
CA GLN A 72 24.85 30.52 13.62
C GLN A 72 25.78 29.29 13.61
N LEU A 73 25.23 28.08 13.50
CA LEU A 73 25.94 26.80 13.46
C LEU A 73 25.50 25.98 12.23
N PRO A 74 25.89 26.40 11.03
CA PRO A 74 25.41 25.75 9.81
C PRO A 74 25.96 24.31 9.69
N PRO A 75 25.14 23.34 9.21
CA PRO A 75 25.50 21.92 9.18
C PRO A 75 26.72 21.55 8.35
N ASP A 76 27.10 22.39 7.38
CA ASP A 76 28.30 22.25 6.55
C ASP A 76 29.62 22.44 7.33
N LYS A 77 29.56 23.03 8.53
CA LYS A 77 30.72 23.21 9.41
C LYS A 77 30.87 22.11 10.45
N TRP A 78 29.99 21.09 10.44
CA TRP A 78 30.06 19.98 11.38
C TRP A 78 31.01 18.92 10.82
N ASP A 79 31.96 18.45 11.63
CA ASP A 79 32.83 17.32 11.25
C ASP A 79 32.20 15.99 11.73
N ILE A 80 31.54 16.02 12.90
CA ILE A 80 30.85 14.87 13.50
C ILE A 80 29.47 15.32 14.00
N PHE A 81 28.45 14.51 13.74
CA PHE A 81 27.12 14.64 14.33
C PHE A 81 26.90 13.52 15.35
N ILE A 82 26.48 13.86 16.56
CA ILE A 82 26.09 12.90 17.61
C ILE A 82 24.62 13.12 17.96
N GLY A 83 23.78 12.14 17.64
CA GLY A 83 22.36 12.10 18.00
C GLY A 83 22.10 11.16 19.18
N ILE A 84 21.33 11.60 20.18
CA ILE A 84 20.96 10.79 21.35
C ILE A 84 19.44 10.86 21.56
N LEU A 85 18.77 9.72 21.64
CA LEU A 85 17.32 9.65 21.91
C LEU A 85 16.96 8.62 22.98
N TRP A 86 15.93 8.92 23.79
CA TRP A 86 15.34 8.00 24.78
C TRP A 86 13.81 7.91 24.69
N GLN A 87 13.05 8.68 25.48
CA GLN A 87 11.60 8.47 25.61
C GLN A 87 10.77 9.34 24.67
N ARG A 88 11.34 10.43 24.18
CA ARG A 88 10.59 11.43 23.41
C ARG A 88 11.44 12.09 22.34
N PHE A 89 10.73 12.59 21.34
CA PHE A 89 11.21 13.69 20.52
C PHE A 89 11.07 14.99 21.32
N GLY A 90 12.02 15.91 21.17
CA GLY A 90 11.92 17.26 21.75
C GLY A 90 10.74 18.05 21.18
N SER A 91 10.66 19.34 21.48
CA SER A 91 9.53 20.17 21.02
C SER A 91 9.53 20.38 19.49
N PRO A 92 8.36 20.43 18.83
CA PRO A 92 8.22 20.70 17.40
C PRO A 92 8.86 22.03 16.99
N THR A 93 9.43 22.05 15.80
CA THR A 93 10.27 23.18 15.33
C THR A 93 9.56 24.10 14.35
N GLY A 94 8.39 23.69 13.85
CA GLY A 94 7.64 24.40 12.80
C GLY A 94 8.29 24.40 11.41
N ALA A 95 9.41 23.69 11.18
CA ALA A 95 9.91 23.46 9.81
C ALA A 95 9.33 22.20 9.22
N ILE A 96 9.21 22.17 7.90
CA ILE A 96 8.74 21.01 7.14
C ILE A 96 9.95 20.12 6.82
N ASP A 97 9.83 18.85 7.16
CA ASP A 97 10.76 17.80 6.77
C ASP A 97 10.67 17.57 5.24
N PRO A 98 11.76 17.77 4.49
CA PRO A 98 11.74 17.61 3.04
C PRO A 98 11.50 16.17 2.59
N GLN A 99 11.72 15.16 3.45
CA GLN A 99 11.46 13.76 3.13
C GLN A 99 10.00 13.36 3.39
N THR A 100 9.40 13.87 4.47
CA THR A 100 8.06 13.46 4.90
C THR A 100 6.97 14.49 4.61
N GLY A 101 7.32 15.72 4.23
CA GLY A 101 6.40 16.82 3.97
C GLY A 101 5.61 17.31 5.19
N LYS A 102 5.93 16.81 6.39
CA LYS A 102 5.29 17.14 7.67
C LYS A 102 6.19 18.07 8.48
N GLU A 103 5.65 18.76 9.46
CA GLU A 103 6.48 19.51 10.40
C GLU A 103 7.41 18.56 11.19
N PHE A 104 8.68 18.94 11.33
CA PHE A 104 9.63 18.24 12.17
C PHE A 104 9.10 18.21 13.60
N GLU A 105 8.89 17.00 14.08
CA GLU A 105 8.35 16.76 15.42
C GLU A 105 9.32 17.20 16.53
N SER A 106 10.61 17.39 16.21
CA SER A 106 11.64 17.86 17.14
C SER A 106 12.82 18.53 16.47
N GLY A 107 13.45 19.46 17.20
CA GLY A 107 14.75 20.05 16.89
C GLY A 107 15.81 19.02 16.53
N SER A 108 15.94 17.96 17.33
CA SER A 108 16.95 16.93 17.13
C SER A 108 16.72 16.09 15.88
N LEU A 109 15.47 15.93 15.43
CA LEU A 109 15.15 15.29 14.17
C LEU A 109 15.45 16.20 12.97
N GLU A 110 15.16 17.49 13.09
CA GLU A 110 15.54 18.46 12.06
C GLU A 110 17.06 18.54 11.89
N GLU A 111 17.80 18.54 13.00
CA GLU A 111 19.27 18.51 13.03
C GLU A 111 19.81 17.23 12.39
N PHE A 112 19.25 16.06 12.73
CA PHE A 112 19.62 14.78 12.11
C PHE A 112 19.33 14.75 10.61
N SER A 113 18.13 15.16 10.19
CA SER A 113 17.72 15.15 8.77
C SER A 113 18.67 16.00 7.91
N ARG A 114 19.10 17.16 8.42
CA ARG A 114 20.09 18.01 7.74
C ARG A 114 21.48 17.40 7.71
N ALA A 115 21.96 16.84 8.83
CA ALA A 115 23.25 16.13 8.87
C ALA A 115 23.26 14.95 7.90
N TYR A 116 22.17 14.18 7.86
CA TYR A 116 22.00 13.02 7.00
C TYR A 116 21.93 13.41 5.52
N ALA A 117 21.19 14.47 5.17
CA ALA A 117 21.17 14.99 3.80
C ALA A 117 22.55 15.42 3.31
N LEU A 118 23.35 16.10 4.15
CA LEU A 118 24.74 16.45 3.81
C LEU A 118 25.63 15.22 3.70
N TRP A 119 25.48 14.25 4.60
CA TRP A 119 26.24 13.01 4.53
C TRP A 119 25.92 12.21 3.25
N GLN A 120 24.67 12.16 2.82
CA GLN A 120 24.28 11.54 1.54
C GLN A 120 24.93 12.23 0.34
N GLN A 121 25.11 13.54 0.39
CA GLN A 121 25.67 14.33 -0.71
C GLN A 121 27.20 14.37 -0.72
N HIS A 122 27.83 14.38 0.45
CA HIS A 122 29.26 14.71 0.59
C HIS A 122 30.05 13.69 1.43
N GLY A 123 29.40 12.69 2.01
CA GLY A 123 30.03 11.73 2.94
C GLY A 123 30.39 12.32 4.31
N ALA A 124 30.00 13.56 4.60
CA ALA A 124 30.24 14.26 5.87
C ALA A 124 29.01 15.13 6.25
N PRO A 125 28.75 15.39 7.55
CA PRO A 125 29.52 14.96 8.73
C PRO A 125 29.41 13.46 9.00
N ARG A 126 30.34 12.91 9.80
CA ARG A 126 30.19 11.53 10.28
C ARG A 126 29.06 11.45 11.30
N ILE A 127 28.09 10.58 11.07
CA ILE A 127 26.89 10.46 11.90
C ILE A 127 27.05 9.32 12.90
N LEU A 128 26.97 9.64 14.19
CA LEU A 128 26.91 8.69 15.30
C LEU A 128 25.56 8.85 15.98
N PHE A 129 24.80 7.75 16.10
CA PHE A 129 23.44 7.81 16.65
C PHE A 129 23.26 6.75 17.74
N TYR A 130 22.73 7.18 18.90
CA TYR A 130 22.62 6.36 20.10
C TYR A 130 21.19 6.35 20.65
N ARG A 131 20.74 5.18 21.09
CA ARG A 131 19.40 4.94 21.64
C ARG A 131 19.49 4.40 23.07
N SER A 132 18.89 5.10 24.03
CA SER A 132 18.71 4.56 25.38
C SER A 132 17.62 3.48 25.41
N LYS A 133 17.91 2.37 26.08
CA LYS A 133 16.98 1.28 26.42
C LYS A 133 16.80 1.15 27.94
N GLN A 134 17.02 2.23 28.69
CA GLN A 134 16.72 2.28 30.12
C GLN A 134 15.27 1.85 30.40
N PRO A 135 15.01 1.03 31.44
CA PRO A 135 13.66 0.59 31.78
C PRO A 135 12.70 1.76 32.00
N ILE A 136 11.49 1.64 31.45
CA ILE A 136 10.43 2.63 31.58
C ILE A 136 9.27 2.00 32.35
N ASN A 137 8.77 2.69 33.38
CA ASN A 137 7.60 2.21 34.11
C ASN A 137 6.33 2.52 33.30
N PHE A 138 5.84 1.52 32.56
CA PHE A 138 4.69 1.66 31.67
C PHE A 138 3.39 2.07 32.39
N PHE A 139 3.25 1.77 33.68
CA PHE A 139 2.04 2.08 34.45
C PHE A 139 1.92 3.55 34.86
N GLU A 140 3.00 4.32 34.74
CA GLU A 140 3.05 5.74 35.12
C GLU A 140 3.01 6.68 33.90
N LEU A 141 3.02 6.14 32.68
CA LEU A 141 3.04 6.93 31.46
C LEU A 141 1.67 7.51 31.14
N LYS A 142 1.63 8.82 30.88
CA LYS A 142 0.45 9.48 30.31
C LYS A 142 0.29 9.10 28.83
N PRO A 143 -0.94 9.16 28.27
CA PRO A 143 -1.19 8.85 26.86
C PRO A 143 -0.24 9.58 25.88
N ASP A 144 0.08 10.84 26.14
CA ASP A 144 0.99 11.64 25.31
C ASP A 144 2.44 11.11 25.33
N GLN A 145 2.86 10.54 26.46
CA GLN A 145 4.19 9.93 26.61
C GLN A 145 4.27 8.57 25.92
N ILE A 146 3.17 7.81 25.91
CA ILE A 146 3.06 6.56 25.14
C ILE A 146 3.15 6.85 23.63
N GLN A 147 2.46 7.89 23.16
CA GLN A 147 2.58 8.32 21.76
C GLN A 147 4.00 8.78 21.41
N ALA A 148 4.67 9.51 22.31
CA ALA A 148 6.06 9.93 22.11
C ALA A 148 7.01 8.73 21.99
N LEU A 149 6.82 7.68 22.80
CA LEU A 149 7.61 6.45 22.72
C LEU A 149 7.39 5.69 21.41
N GLN A 150 6.14 5.54 20.97
CA GLN A 150 5.81 4.89 19.69
C GLN A 150 6.48 5.59 18.51
N LYS A 151 6.56 6.93 18.55
CA LYS A 151 7.25 7.72 17.53
C LYS A 151 8.74 7.45 17.53
N VAL A 152 9.39 7.42 18.70
CA VAL A 152 10.82 7.07 18.80
C VAL A 152 11.09 5.67 18.27
N GLU A 153 10.20 4.71 18.56
CA GLU A 153 10.27 3.36 17.98
C GLU A 153 10.17 3.35 16.45
N ALA A 154 9.19 4.08 15.90
CA ALA A 154 9.00 4.19 14.45
C ALA A 154 10.19 4.85 13.74
N PHE A 155 10.88 5.79 14.38
CA PHE A 155 12.10 6.39 13.84
C PHE A 155 13.26 5.41 13.78
N PHE A 156 13.52 4.66 14.86
CA PHE A 156 14.60 3.69 14.87
C PHE A 156 14.32 2.46 13.99
N ALA A 157 13.06 2.16 13.69
CA ALA A 157 12.68 1.16 12.70
C ALA A 157 13.13 1.52 11.27
N GLN A 158 13.42 2.80 11.01
CA GLN A 158 13.92 3.27 9.71
C GLN A 158 15.41 3.05 9.52
N PHE A 159 16.13 2.49 10.51
CA PHE A 159 17.54 2.16 10.39
C PHE A 159 17.70 0.70 9.93
N GLY A 160 18.30 0.50 8.77
CA GLY A 160 18.52 -0.84 8.20
C GLY A 160 18.99 -0.78 6.75
N PRO A 161 19.60 -1.85 6.21
CA PRO A 161 20.25 -1.84 4.89
C PRO A 161 19.29 -1.53 3.72
N HIS A 162 17.98 -1.67 3.91
CA HIS A 162 16.93 -1.40 2.92
C HIS A 162 15.86 -0.42 3.43
N GLU A 163 16.15 0.28 4.53
CA GLU A 163 15.23 1.24 5.16
C GLU A 163 15.64 2.69 4.81
N ASN A 164 14.83 3.68 5.21
CA ASN A 164 15.06 5.11 4.87
C ASN A 164 16.44 5.65 5.34
N HIS A 165 17.02 5.04 6.38
CA HIS A 165 18.33 5.36 6.92
C HIS A 165 19.24 4.11 6.91
N PRO A 166 19.90 3.78 5.78
CA PRO A 166 20.87 2.70 5.71
C PRO A 166 22.08 3.01 6.59
N GLY A 167 22.07 2.44 7.80
CA GLY A 167 23.08 2.60 8.82
C GLY A 167 22.70 1.86 10.10
N TYR A 168 23.66 1.73 11.01
CA TYR A 168 23.43 1.16 12.33
C TYR A 168 23.48 2.27 13.39
N TYR A 169 22.61 2.16 14.39
CA TYR A 169 22.67 2.95 15.62
C TYR A 169 23.06 2.04 16.79
N ARG A 170 23.66 2.61 17.85
CA ARG A 170 23.99 1.85 19.06
C ARG A 170 22.89 1.95 20.11
N THR A 171 22.68 0.88 20.87
CA THR A 171 21.79 0.87 22.04
C THR A 171 22.58 0.71 23.32
N TYR A 172 22.19 1.43 24.38
CA TYR A 172 22.81 1.32 25.70
C TYR A 172 21.75 1.24 26.81
N GLN A 173 22.11 0.64 27.96
CA GLN A 173 21.20 0.47 29.09
C GLN A 173 21.46 1.47 30.22
N THR A 174 22.69 1.92 30.42
CA THR A 174 23.02 2.91 31.45
C THR A 174 23.86 4.06 30.89
N PRO A 175 23.86 5.25 31.52
CA PRO A 175 24.71 6.36 31.07
C PRO A 175 26.21 6.05 31.15
N ALA A 176 26.61 5.07 31.98
CA ALA A 176 27.99 4.60 32.05
C ALA A 176 28.37 3.82 30.78
N ASP A 177 27.54 2.87 30.35
CA ASP A 177 27.74 2.12 29.10
C ASP A 177 27.84 3.08 27.90
N PHE A 178 26.94 4.06 27.84
CA PHE A 178 26.97 5.11 26.81
C PHE A 178 28.28 5.89 26.78
N LYS A 179 28.81 6.25 27.96
CA LYS A 179 30.09 6.97 28.07
C LYS A 179 31.24 6.15 27.48
N ASP A 180 31.23 4.85 27.72
CA ASP A 180 32.24 3.94 27.21
C ASP A 180 32.12 3.74 25.68
N ASP A 181 30.90 3.57 25.17
CA ASP A 181 30.61 3.48 23.74
C ASP A 181 31.07 4.73 22.98
N VAL A 182 30.70 5.93 23.44
CA VAL A 182 31.10 7.19 22.80
C VAL A 182 32.62 7.36 22.83
N ARG A 183 33.28 6.98 23.93
CA ARG A 183 34.74 7.03 24.02
C ARG A 183 35.37 6.14 22.96
N GLN A 184 34.90 4.89 22.85
CA GLN A 184 35.42 3.95 21.88
C GLN A 184 35.21 4.43 20.44
N ASP A 185 34.02 4.92 20.11
CA ASP A 185 33.68 5.37 18.74
C ASP A 185 34.49 6.62 18.35
N LEU A 186 34.69 7.58 19.26
CA LEU A 186 35.55 8.75 19.01
C LEU A 186 37.03 8.39 18.92
N GLN A 187 37.51 7.42 19.71
CA GLN A 187 38.89 6.92 19.58
C GLN A 187 39.10 6.20 18.24
N GLN A 188 38.14 5.37 17.82
CA GLN A 188 38.19 4.71 16.52
C GLN A 188 38.13 5.71 15.36
N PHE A 189 37.34 6.77 15.50
CA PHE A 189 37.35 7.89 14.55
C PHE A 189 38.75 8.49 14.44
N LEU A 190 39.38 8.87 15.55
CA LEU A 190 40.74 9.41 15.56
C LEU A 190 41.74 8.45 14.89
N LEU A 191 41.69 7.15 15.21
CA LEU A 191 42.60 6.16 14.62
C LEU A 191 42.42 5.99 13.09
N SER A 192 41.21 6.21 12.58
CA SER A 192 40.90 6.11 11.15
C SER A 192 41.01 7.44 10.40
N TYR A 193 41.13 8.56 11.10
CA TYR A 193 41.15 9.90 10.53
C TYR A 193 42.49 10.20 9.85
N LYS A 194 42.49 10.28 8.51
CA LYS A 194 43.65 10.79 7.75
C LYS A 194 43.48 12.28 7.54
N LYS A 195 44.57 13.05 7.70
CA LYS A 195 44.58 14.52 7.65
C LYS A 195 44.09 15.10 6.30
N ASP A 196 44.10 14.30 5.23
CA ASP A 196 43.61 14.65 3.88
C ASP A 196 42.16 14.21 3.60
N ASP A 197 41.45 13.53 4.52
CA ASP A 197 40.05 13.06 4.34
C ASP A 197 38.99 14.17 4.60
N ARG A 198 39.36 15.45 4.54
CA ARG A 198 38.37 16.53 4.58
C ARG A 198 37.74 16.64 3.19
N PRO A 199 36.45 16.33 2.97
CA PRO A 199 35.81 16.71 1.71
C PRO A 199 35.96 18.23 1.56
N PRO A 200 36.39 18.72 0.37
CA PRO A 200 36.60 20.14 0.18
C PRO A 200 35.30 20.90 0.49
N ALA A 201 35.43 22.06 1.15
CA ALA A 201 34.29 22.94 1.42
C ALA A 201 33.50 23.17 0.12
N PRO A 202 32.15 23.11 0.17
CA PRO A 202 31.34 23.11 -1.03
C PRO A 202 31.63 24.37 -1.86
N PRO A 203 32.04 24.25 -3.13
CA PRO A 203 32.07 25.41 -4.01
C PRO A 203 30.64 25.89 -4.23
N ALA A 204 30.49 27.22 -4.32
CA ALA A 204 29.23 27.89 -4.64
C ALA A 204 28.49 27.18 -5.80
N GLU A 205 27.22 26.87 -5.56
CA GLU A 205 26.23 26.33 -6.50
C GLU A 205 26.81 25.52 -7.68
N LYS A 206 26.90 24.20 -7.49
CA LYS A 206 26.89 23.27 -8.62
C LYS A 206 25.58 22.50 -8.63
N THR A 207 24.92 22.63 -9.77
CA THR A 207 23.68 21.99 -10.24
C THR A 207 23.55 20.54 -9.76
N PRO A 208 22.36 20.07 -9.34
CA PRO A 208 22.18 18.71 -8.83
C PRO A 208 22.64 17.66 -9.85
N ALA A 209 23.09 16.51 -9.34
CA ALA A 209 23.29 15.29 -10.13
C ALA A 209 22.12 15.08 -11.10
N PRO A 210 22.34 14.52 -12.31
CA PRO A 210 21.29 14.45 -13.32
C PRO A 210 20.08 13.72 -12.73
N ARG A 211 18.97 14.45 -12.59
CA ARG A 211 17.67 13.84 -12.25
C ARG A 211 17.43 12.73 -13.27
N GLU A 212 17.08 11.53 -12.80
CA GLU A 212 16.47 10.54 -13.70
C GLU A 212 15.38 11.27 -14.49
N SER A 213 15.40 11.14 -15.82
CA SER A 213 14.38 11.75 -16.66
C SER A 213 13.00 11.29 -16.23
N ASP A 214 11.98 12.15 -16.34
CA ASP A 214 10.59 11.81 -16.02
C ASP A 214 10.13 10.50 -16.70
N GLU A 215 10.67 10.20 -17.89
CA GLU A 215 10.43 8.94 -18.62
C GLU A 215 10.95 7.69 -17.89
N ALA A 216 12.12 7.78 -17.24
CA ALA A 216 12.72 6.68 -16.48
C ALA A 216 11.92 6.38 -15.22
N LEU A 217 11.50 7.43 -14.51
CA LEU A 217 10.62 7.32 -13.33
C LEU A 217 9.27 6.70 -13.69
N GLN A 218 8.66 7.14 -14.80
CA GLN A 218 7.42 6.58 -15.32
C GLN A 218 7.60 5.10 -15.70
N ARG A 219 8.71 4.75 -16.37
CA ARG A 219 9.01 3.37 -16.76
C ARG A 219 9.10 2.43 -15.56
N ARG A 220 9.78 2.84 -14.49
CA ARG A 220 9.90 2.08 -13.23
C ARG A 220 8.52 1.82 -12.60
N TYR A 221 7.71 2.86 -12.48
CA TYR A 221 6.33 2.77 -11.99
C TYR A 221 5.50 1.77 -12.81
N LEU A 222 5.51 1.90 -14.13
CA LEU A 222 4.69 1.07 -15.02
C LEU A 222 5.11 -0.39 -15.04
N GLN A 223 6.41 -0.70 -14.99
CA GLN A 223 6.91 -2.07 -14.90
C GLN A 223 6.44 -2.78 -13.63
N LYS A 224 6.48 -2.06 -12.49
CA LYS A 224 5.98 -2.58 -11.21
C LYS A 224 4.47 -2.76 -11.26
N LEU A 225 3.74 -1.76 -11.76
CA LEU A 225 2.29 -1.82 -11.93
C LEU A 225 1.85 -3.03 -12.78
N GLN A 226 2.54 -3.30 -13.90
CA GLN A 226 2.29 -4.50 -14.71
C GLN A 226 2.49 -5.78 -13.90
N GLY A 227 3.59 -5.86 -13.14
CA GLY A 227 3.87 -7.01 -12.27
C GLY A 227 2.74 -7.29 -11.28
N TYR A 228 2.18 -6.26 -10.65
CA TYR A 228 1.04 -6.39 -9.73
C TYR A 228 -0.28 -6.75 -10.45
N CYS A 229 -0.53 -6.12 -11.60
CA CYS A 229 -1.79 -6.31 -12.34
C CYS A 229 -1.88 -7.67 -13.04
N ASP A 230 -0.75 -8.27 -13.40
CA ASP A 230 -0.72 -9.55 -14.10
C ASP A 230 -0.82 -10.77 -13.17
N LEU A 231 -0.91 -10.54 -11.85
CA LEU A 231 -1.09 -11.61 -10.87
C LEU A 231 -2.52 -12.16 -10.95
N LEU A 232 -2.62 -13.49 -11.06
CA LEU A 232 -3.86 -14.22 -10.85
C LEU A 232 -3.88 -14.79 -9.42
N PRO A 233 -4.63 -14.19 -8.47
CA PRO A 233 -4.52 -14.50 -7.04
C PRO A 233 -4.82 -15.97 -6.70
N LEU A 234 -5.59 -16.65 -7.56
CA LEU A 234 -6.13 -17.99 -7.35
C LEU A 234 -5.57 -19.03 -8.32
N ALA A 235 -4.42 -18.75 -8.95
CA ALA A 235 -3.83 -19.65 -9.94
C ALA A 235 -2.36 -19.97 -9.65
N ALA A 236 -2.05 -20.28 -8.39
CA ALA A 236 -0.85 -21.06 -8.10
C ALA A 236 -1.11 -22.49 -8.60
N VAL A 237 -0.39 -22.90 -9.65
CA VAL A 237 -0.64 -24.17 -10.35
C VAL A 237 0.10 -25.34 -9.68
N ASP A 238 0.99 -25.08 -8.72
CA ASP A 238 1.66 -26.12 -7.92
C ASP A 238 1.83 -25.68 -6.46
N GLU A 239 1.53 -26.58 -5.51
CA GLU A 239 1.71 -26.40 -4.06
C GLU A 239 2.98 -27.10 -3.52
N LYS A 240 3.71 -27.86 -4.33
CA LYS A 240 4.76 -28.79 -3.84
C LYS A 240 6.20 -28.47 -4.23
N THR A 241 6.46 -27.38 -4.94
CA THR A 241 7.82 -26.94 -5.26
C THR A 241 7.95 -25.47 -4.97
N ASP A 242 8.30 -25.17 -3.73
CA ASP A 242 8.89 -23.89 -3.38
C ASP A 242 10.24 -23.74 -4.09
N SER A 243 10.58 -22.51 -4.45
CA SER A 243 11.84 -22.04 -5.04
C SER A 243 12.07 -22.33 -6.54
N SER A 244 11.81 -21.29 -7.35
CA SER A 244 12.60 -20.87 -8.53
C SER A 244 12.18 -21.19 -9.98
N SER A 245 11.09 -21.90 -10.29
CA SER A 245 10.60 -22.01 -11.70
C SER A 245 9.14 -22.49 -11.92
N GLY A 246 8.26 -22.41 -10.91
CA GLY A 246 6.85 -22.79 -11.11
C GLY A 246 6.12 -21.83 -12.06
N SER A 247 5.52 -22.33 -13.14
CA SER A 247 4.74 -21.54 -14.11
C SER A 247 3.46 -20.99 -13.44
N ARG A 248 3.56 -19.79 -12.87
CA ARG A 248 2.40 -19.07 -12.31
C ARG A 248 1.56 -18.56 -13.49
N LEU A 249 0.31 -19.01 -13.56
CA LEU A 249 -0.67 -18.49 -14.52
C LEU A 249 -0.84 -16.99 -14.30
N ARG A 250 -0.84 -16.24 -15.40
CA ARG A 250 -0.97 -14.79 -15.38
C ARG A 250 -2.36 -14.37 -15.80
N LEU A 251 -2.85 -13.27 -15.24
CA LEU A 251 -4.18 -12.76 -15.54
C LEU A 251 -4.32 -12.44 -17.04
N SER A 252 -3.31 -11.81 -17.63
CA SER A 252 -3.29 -11.46 -19.07
C SER A 252 -3.46 -12.66 -20.01
N GLN A 253 -3.07 -13.87 -19.58
CA GLN A 253 -3.14 -15.08 -20.40
C GLN A 253 -4.51 -15.75 -20.35
N VAL A 254 -5.29 -15.54 -19.28
CA VAL A 254 -6.58 -16.22 -19.06
C VAL A 254 -7.77 -15.28 -19.02
N TYR A 255 -7.52 -13.98 -19.10
CA TYR A 255 -8.55 -12.96 -19.09
C TYR A 255 -9.53 -13.15 -20.25
N ILE A 256 -10.81 -12.88 -19.97
CA ILE A 256 -11.88 -12.79 -20.95
C ILE A 256 -12.67 -11.52 -20.69
N ASN A 257 -13.14 -10.87 -21.75
CA ASN A 257 -13.93 -9.65 -21.63
C ASN A 257 -15.19 -9.92 -20.81
N LEU A 258 -15.41 -9.09 -19.78
CA LEU A 258 -16.56 -9.23 -18.90
C LEU A 258 -17.79 -8.56 -19.54
N ASN A 259 -18.91 -9.26 -19.54
CA ASN A 259 -20.18 -8.74 -20.04
C ASN A 259 -20.87 -7.94 -18.93
N THR A 260 -21.70 -6.98 -19.33
CA THR A 260 -22.61 -6.26 -18.44
C THR A 260 -24.01 -6.82 -18.56
N THR A 261 -24.91 -6.43 -17.66
CA THR A 261 -26.34 -6.77 -17.74
C THR A 261 -27.06 -6.08 -18.90
N ASP A 262 -26.44 -5.04 -19.48
CA ASP A 262 -26.98 -4.29 -20.60
C ASP A 262 -26.58 -4.93 -21.94
N PHE A 263 -27.24 -4.50 -23.00
CA PHE A 263 -27.05 -5.03 -24.35
C PHE A 263 -26.80 -3.90 -25.34
N VAL A 264 -26.32 -4.24 -26.53
CA VAL A 264 -26.17 -3.33 -27.66
C VAL A 264 -27.03 -3.83 -28.82
N ASP A 265 -27.77 -2.94 -29.47
CA ASP A 265 -28.51 -3.26 -30.68
C ASP A 265 -27.62 -3.22 -31.95
N GLU A 266 -28.19 -3.58 -33.10
CA GLU A 266 -27.48 -3.60 -34.38
C GLU A 266 -26.94 -2.23 -34.83
N THR A 267 -27.44 -1.14 -34.23
CA THR A 267 -26.99 0.23 -34.50
C THR A 267 -25.86 0.69 -33.57
N GLY A 268 -25.46 -0.14 -32.60
CA GLY A 268 -24.46 0.21 -31.60
C GLY A 268 -25.04 0.96 -30.39
N LYS A 269 -26.37 1.06 -30.27
CA LYS A 269 -27.02 1.78 -29.17
C LYS A 269 -27.22 0.85 -27.98
N VAL A 270 -26.89 1.36 -26.79
CA VAL A 270 -27.03 0.63 -25.53
C VAL A 270 -28.51 0.50 -25.16
N VAL A 271 -28.97 -0.74 -24.98
CA VAL A 271 -30.29 -1.12 -24.50
C VAL A 271 -30.12 -1.66 -23.08
N THR A 272 -30.60 -0.91 -22.08
CA THR A 272 -30.44 -1.33 -20.69
C THR A 272 -31.31 -2.54 -20.37
N HIS A 273 -30.88 -3.34 -19.38
CA HIS A 273 -31.66 -4.46 -18.87
C HIS A 273 -33.10 -4.06 -18.49
N GLU A 274 -33.28 -2.88 -17.88
CA GLU A 274 -34.59 -2.35 -17.50
C GLU A 274 -35.47 -2.05 -18.71
N MET A 275 -34.91 -1.40 -19.73
CA MET A 275 -35.62 -1.12 -20.98
C MET A 275 -36.06 -2.42 -21.66
N ARG A 276 -35.19 -3.44 -21.64
CA ARG A 276 -35.51 -4.77 -22.17
C ARG A 276 -36.62 -5.45 -21.39
N ALA A 277 -36.56 -5.45 -20.05
CA ALA A 277 -37.60 -6.01 -19.20
C ALA A 277 -38.96 -5.33 -19.44
N GLN A 278 -38.98 -4.01 -19.63
CA GLN A 278 -40.20 -3.26 -19.96
C GLN A 278 -40.76 -3.62 -21.34
N ARG A 279 -39.90 -3.78 -22.37
CA ARG A 279 -40.33 -4.20 -23.72
C ARG A 279 -40.96 -5.59 -23.70
N GLN A 280 -40.34 -6.52 -22.98
CA GLN A 280 -40.84 -7.89 -22.81
C GLN A 280 -42.17 -7.91 -22.05
N ALA A 281 -42.28 -7.16 -20.95
CA ALA A 281 -43.53 -7.01 -20.21
C ALA A 281 -44.65 -6.37 -21.07
N ALA A 282 -44.31 -5.52 -22.02
CA ALA A 282 -45.23 -4.92 -22.98
C ALA A 282 -45.57 -5.82 -24.18
N GLY A 283 -45.13 -7.08 -24.20
CA GLY A 283 -45.42 -8.04 -25.28
C GLY A 283 -44.78 -7.69 -26.62
N ARG A 284 -43.78 -6.79 -26.63
CA ARG A 284 -42.98 -6.50 -27.83
C ARG A 284 -41.86 -7.53 -27.89
N GLU A 285 -41.94 -8.46 -28.86
CA GLU A 285 -40.79 -9.32 -29.17
C GLU A 285 -39.61 -8.43 -29.60
N ASP A 286 -38.44 -8.67 -29.01
CA ASP A 286 -37.18 -8.08 -29.47
C ASP A 286 -36.89 -8.68 -30.87
N LYS A 287 -37.39 -8.03 -31.93
CA LYS A 287 -37.08 -8.39 -33.33
C LYS A 287 -35.63 -8.11 -33.69
N GLU A 288 -34.95 -7.27 -32.91
CA GLU A 288 -33.57 -6.85 -33.09
C GLU A 288 -32.61 -7.84 -32.43
N LYS A 289 -31.54 -8.25 -33.13
CA LYS A 289 -30.50 -9.08 -32.52
C LYS A 289 -29.67 -8.21 -31.57
N LEU A 290 -29.89 -8.43 -30.27
CA LEU A 290 -29.09 -7.81 -29.21
C LEU A 290 -27.78 -8.56 -29.00
N GLN A 291 -26.68 -7.83 -28.93
CA GLN A 291 -25.35 -8.33 -28.58
C GLN A 291 -25.02 -7.97 -27.13
N ALA A 292 -24.13 -8.74 -26.50
CA ALA A 292 -23.68 -8.45 -25.14
C ALA A 292 -22.90 -7.12 -25.10
N TYR A 293 -23.21 -6.27 -24.13
CA TYR A 293 -22.45 -5.05 -23.90
C TYR A 293 -21.34 -5.32 -22.88
N THR A 294 -20.08 -5.15 -23.27
CA THR A 294 -18.93 -5.45 -22.41
C THR A 294 -18.59 -4.29 -21.46
N ALA A 295 -17.99 -4.61 -20.32
CA ALA A 295 -17.46 -3.61 -19.39
C ALA A 295 -16.40 -2.71 -20.05
N LEU A 296 -15.64 -3.28 -20.99
CA LEU A 296 -14.63 -2.55 -21.76
C LEU A 296 -15.27 -1.51 -22.70
N GLN A 297 -16.36 -1.86 -23.39
CA GLN A 297 -17.12 -0.89 -24.21
C GLN A 297 -17.73 0.21 -23.34
N ALA A 298 -18.30 -0.14 -22.18
CA ALA A 298 -18.82 0.84 -21.22
C ALA A 298 -17.77 1.83 -20.73
N ALA A 299 -16.57 1.32 -20.40
CA ALA A 299 -15.44 2.15 -20.04
C ALA A 299 -15.00 3.03 -21.22
N GLY A 300 -15.05 2.53 -22.45
CA GLY A 300 -14.83 3.30 -23.68
C GLY A 300 -15.75 4.51 -23.83
N GLN A 301 -17.05 4.32 -23.65
CA GLN A 301 -18.07 5.32 -23.94
C GLN A 301 -18.18 6.43 -22.88
N HIS A 302 -17.87 6.12 -21.62
CA HIS A 302 -18.07 7.06 -20.51
C HIS A 302 -16.74 7.47 -19.87
N PRO A 303 -16.49 8.79 -19.66
CA PRO A 303 -15.27 9.25 -19.02
C PRO A 303 -15.22 8.91 -17.53
N ALA A 304 -16.38 8.83 -16.86
CA ALA A 304 -16.52 8.45 -15.46
C ALA A 304 -17.55 7.32 -15.34
N LEU A 305 -17.12 6.13 -14.88
CA LEU A 305 -17.93 4.92 -14.84
C LEU A 305 -17.81 4.21 -13.47
N VAL A 306 -18.95 3.75 -12.95
CA VAL A 306 -19.03 2.85 -11.80
C VAL A 306 -19.40 1.45 -12.29
N ILE A 307 -18.58 0.47 -11.91
CA ILE A 307 -18.78 -0.94 -12.23
C ILE A 307 -19.26 -1.65 -10.97
N LEU A 308 -20.51 -2.09 -11.02
CA LEU A 308 -21.12 -2.91 -9.99
C LEU A 308 -21.02 -4.38 -10.32
N GLY A 309 -21.03 -5.23 -9.31
CA GLY A 309 -21.09 -6.68 -9.51
C GLY A 309 -21.01 -7.43 -8.20
N ASP A 310 -21.48 -8.67 -8.22
CA ASP A 310 -21.45 -9.56 -7.06
C ASP A 310 -20.02 -9.92 -6.62
N PRO A 311 -19.83 -10.45 -5.40
CA PRO A 311 -18.54 -10.99 -4.97
C PRO A 311 -18.01 -12.02 -5.98
N GLY A 312 -16.76 -11.87 -6.39
CA GLY A 312 -16.13 -12.78 -7.37
C GLY A 312 -16.51 -12.56 -8.84
N SER A 313 -17.37 -11.58 -9.16
CA SER A 313 -17.76 -11.22 -10.55
C SER A 313 -16.62 -10.73 -11.45
N GLY A 314 -15.41 -10.49 -10.90
CA GLY A 314 -14.23 -10.09 -11.68
C GLY A 314 -13.99 -8.58 -11.78
N LYS A 315 -14.65 -7.73 -10.97
CA LYS A 315 -14.44 -6.27 -10.94
C LYS A 315 -12.96 -5.86 -10.89
N SER A 316 -12.23 -6.30 -9.87
CA SER A 316 -10.80 -5.97 -9.73
C SER A 316 -9.94 -6.64 -10.81
N SER A 317 -10.35 -7.80 -11.34
CA SER A 317 -9.67 -8.45 -12.47
C SER A 317 -9.82 -7.65 -13.77
N PHE A 318 -10.98 -7.06 -14.03
CA PHE A 318 -11.17 -6.13 -15.15
C PHE A 318 -10.27 -4.91 -15.00
N LEU A 319 -10.24 -4.28 -13.82
CA LEU A 319 -9.36 -3.13 -13.56
C LEU A 319 -7.88 -3.48 -13.73
N ASN A 320 -7.44 -4.62 -13.17
CA ASN A 320 -6.07 -5.09 -13.30
C ASN A 320 -5.68 -5.33 -14.76
N HIS A 321 -6.52 -6.05 -15.52
CA HIS A 321 -6.24 -6.31 -16.93
C HIS A 321 -6.14 -5.01 -17.74
N LEU A 322 -7.06 -4.07 -17.48
CA LEU A 322 -7.09 -2.77 -18.12
C LEU A 322 -5.83 -1.94 -17.84
N MET A 323 -5.41 -1.86 -16.58
CA MET A 323 -4.17 -1.17 -16.19
C MET A 323 -2.92 -1.87 -16.74
N PHE A 324 -2.92 -3.21 -16.81
CA PHE A 324 -1.83 -3.99 -17.40
C PHE A 324 -1.61 -3.65 -18.87
N VAL A 325 -2.69 -3.60 -19.67
CA VAL A 325 -2.62 -3.28 -21.11
C VAL A 325 -2.20 -1.82 -21.31
N LEU A 326 -2.73 -0.87 -20.55
CA LEU A 326 -2.32 0.54 -20.64
C LEU A 326 -0.84 0.74 -20.26
N ALA A 327 -0.39 0.05 -19.21
CA ALA A 327 1.01 0.09 -18.83
C ALA A 327 1.90 -0.53 -19.91
N ALA A 328 1.47 -1.61 -20.57
CA ALA A 328 2.18 -2.22 -21.70
C ALA A 328 2.33 -1.22 -22.85
N GLN A 329 1.22 -0.59 -23.25
CA GLN A 329 1.22 0.40 -24.32
C GLN A 329 2.14 1.59 -24.01
N ARG A 330 2.15 2.08 -22.76
CA ARG A 330 3.04 3.17 -22.35
C ARG A 330 4.52 2.78 -22.31
N LEU A 331 4.82 1.51 -22.01
CA LEU A 331 6.18 0.98 -22.03
C LEU A 331 6.68 0.70 -23.45
N GLN A 332 5.77 0.33 -24.35
CA GLN A 332 6.03 -0.01 -25.75
C GLN A 332 4.98 0.67 -26.66
N PRO A 333 5.14 1.96 -27.00
CA PRO A 333 4.15 2.73 -27.77
C PRO A 333 3.89 2.25 -29.20
N GLY A 334 4.65 1.27 -29.68
CA GLY A 334 4.49 0.63 -30.99
C GLY A 334 3.71 -0.68 -30.97
N ASP A 335 3.37 -1.23 -29.80
CA ASP A 335 2.55 -2.44 -29.71
C ASP A 335 1.09 -2.11 -30.05
N GLU A 336 0.50 -2.94 -30.91
CA GLU A 336 -0.91 -2.82 -31.25
C GLU A 336 -1.77 -3.17 -30.02
N LEU A 337 -2.72 -2.29 -29.70
CA LEU A 337 -3.74 -2.58 -28.71
C LEU A 337 -4.61 -3.77 -29.18
N PRO A 338 -5.20 -4.54 -28.25
CA PRO A 338 -6.13 -5.61 -28.62
C PRO A 338 -7.23 -5.10 -29.58
N PRO A 339 -7.70 -5.91 -30.55
CA PRO A 339 -8.67 -5.46 -31.56
C PRO A 339 -9.97 -4.91 -30.96
N ASP A 340 -10.39 -5.46 -29.81
CA ASP A 340 -11.62 -5.07 -29.11
C ASP A 340 -11.42 -3.88 -28.15
N TRP A 341 -10.23 -3.25 -28.17
CA TRP A 341 -9.88 -2.17 -27.26
C TRP A 341 -10.65 -0.87 -27.58
N PRO A 342 -11.15 -0.15 -26.56
CA PRO A 342 -12.09 0.93 -26.78
C PRO A 342 -11.37 2.21 -27.24
N HIS A 343 -11.23 2.39 -28.56
CA HIS A 343 -10.93 3.64 -29.29
C HIS A 343 -9.63 4.38 -28.87
N PRO A 344 -9.12 5.32 -29.68
CA PRO A 344 -8.08 6.29 -29.28
C PRO A 344 -8.27 6.99 -27.92
N ALA A 345 -9.47 6.98 -27.34
CA ALA A 345 -9.81 7.68 -26.10
C ALA A 345 -9.05 7.16 -24.86
N TRP A 346 -8.45 5.98 -24.95
CA TRP A 346 -7.65 5.36 -23.90
C TRP A 346 -6.16 5.28 -24.26
N ALA A 347 -5.81 5.60 -25.51
CA ALA A 347 -4.46 5.47 -26.01
C ALA A 347 -3.54 6.41 -25.24
N GLY A 348 -2.52 5.83 -24.61
CA GLY A 348 -1.55 6.61 -23.88
C GLY A 348 -2.12 7.31 -22.64
N LEU A 349 -3.14 6.80 -21.96
CA LEU A 349 -3.45 7.25 -20.59
C LEU A 349 -2.48 6.64 -19.58
N LEU A 350 -2.15 7.39 -18.53
CA LEU A 350 -1.36 6.89 -17.40
C LEU A 350 -2.31 6.24 -16.36
N PRO A 351 -2.25 4.92 -16.13
CA PRO A 351 -3.08 4.27 -15.11
C PRO A 351 -2.61 4.64 -13.70
N VAL A 352 -3.56 4.97 -12.82
CA VAL A 352 -3.31 5.31 -11.41
C VAL A 352 -4.34 4.59 -10.56
N ARG A 353 -3.89 3.73 -9.64
CA ARG A 353 -4.77 2.97 -8.74
C ARG A 353 -4.87 3.62 -7.37
N VAL A 354 -6.08 3.67 -6.84
CA VAL A 354 -6.44 4.09 -5.49
C VAL A 354 -7.32 3.01 -4.87
N LEU A 355 -6.83 2.37 -3.80
CA LEU A 355 -7.60 1.38 -3.04
C LEU A 355 -8.50 2.12 -2.05
N LEU A 356 -9.81 2.01 -2.23
CA LEU A 356 -10.76 2.86 -1.50
C LEU A 356 -10.82 2.55 0.00
N ARG A 357 -10.53 1.32 0.41
CA ARG A 357 -10.37 0.95 1.83
C ARG A 357 -9.20 1.70 2.50
N GLU A 358 -8.09 1.88 1.79
CA GLU A 358 -6.88 2.54 2.33
C GLU A 358 -7.07 4.05 2.32
N LEU A 359 -7.72 4.57 1.27
CA LEU A 359 -8.16 5.95 1.24
C LEU A 359 -9.12 6.27 2.41
N ALA A 360 -10.03 5.37 2.77
CA ALA A 360 -10.93 5.55 3.91
C ALA A 360 -10.15 5.73 5.22
N VAL A 361 -9.13 4.89 5.46
CA VAL A 361 -8.22 5.01 6.61
C VAL A 361 -7.45 6.33 6.58
N SER A 362 -6.94 6.75 5.42
CA SER A 362 -6.24 8.02 5.28
C SER A 362 -7.14 9.23 5.55
N LEU A 363 -8.38 9.21 5.06
CA LEU A 363 -9.39 10.24 5.33
C LEU A 363 -9.70 10.35 6.83
N GLU A 364 -9.84 9.22 7.52
CA GLU A 364 -10.05 9.20 8.96
C GLU A 364 -8.86 9.76 9.73
N LYS A 365 -7.64 9.31 9.43
CA LYS A 365 -6.39 9.80 10.05
C LYS A 365 -6.20 11.32 9.88
N LYS A 366 -6.66 11.87 8.76
CA LYS A 366 -6.57 13.31 8.44
C LYS A 366 -7.76 14.12 8.95
N GLY A 367 -8.69 13.50 9.69
CA GLY A 367 -9.84 14.18 10.29
C GLY A 367 -10.85 14.70 9.25
N ALA A 368 -11.02 14.01 8.13
CA ALA A 368 -11.78 14.50 6.97
C ALA A 368 -13.28 14.80 7.25
N LYS A 369 -13.83 14.31 8.37
CA LYS A 369 -15.16 14.73 8.85
C LYS A 369 -15.24 16.24 9.08
N ASN A 370 -14.14 16.87 9.51
CA ASN A 370 -14.09 18.31 9.73
C ASN A 370 -14.19 19.11 8.42
N PHE A 371 -13.82 18.51 7.27
CA PHE A 371 -13.88 19.15 5.97
C PHE A 371 -15.32 19.41 5.53
N LEU A 372 -16.28 18.66 6.06
CA LEU A 372 -17.71 18.84 5.77
C LEU A 372 -18.24 20.19 6.26
N ASN A 373 -17.56 20.80 7.24
CA ASN A 373 -17.90 22.13 7.77
C ASN A 373 -17.29 23.28 6.97
N LEU A 374 -16.45 22.98 5.97
CA LEU A 374 -15.80 23.98 5.12
C LEU A 374 -16.72 24.40 3.97
N GLY A 375 -16.49 25.60 3.46
CA GLY A 375 -17.08 26.03 2.19
C GLY A 375 -16.62 25.15 1.02
N THR A 376 -17.41 25.10 -0.06
CA THR A 376 -17.23 24.17 -1.20
C THR A 376 -15.80 24.14 -1.76
N GLU A 377 -15.18 25.31 -1.99
CA GLU A 377 -13.82 25.36 -2.56
C GLU A 377 -12.75 24.84 -1.59
N SER A 378 -12.82 25.23 -0.32
CA SER A 378 -11.90 24.75 0.72
C SER A 378 -12.06 23.26 0.97
N ARG A 379 -13.32 22.78 1.01
CA ARG A 379 -13.62 21.35 1.13
C ARG A 379 -13.03 20.57 -0.03
N ARG A 380 -13.25 21.04 -1.26
CA ARG A 380 -12.69 20.44 -2.47
C ARG A 380 -11.18 20.35 -2.42
N ARG A 381 -10.52 21.45 -2.03
CA ARG A 381 -9.06 21.51 -1.89
C ARG A 381 -8.54 20.51 -0.87
N GLU A 382 -9.17 20.41 0.30
CA GLU A 382 -8.72 19.48 1.36
C GLU A 382 -8.90 18.01 0.98
N PHE A 383 -10.06 17.63 0.42
CA PHE A 383 -10.24 16.26 -0.08
C PHE A 383 -9.23 15.94 -1.19
N SER A 384 -9.07 16.87 -2.14
CA SER A 384 -8.12 16.71 -3.22
C SER A 384 -6.67 16.57 -2.73
N ARG A 385 -6.30 17.31 -1.68
CA ARG A 385 -4.98 17.20 -1.04
C ARG A 385 -4.77 15.82 -0.43
N VAL A 386 -5.76 15.30 0.33
CA VAL A 386 -5.64 13.98 0.96
C VAL A 386 -5.55 12.85 -0.08
N VAL A 387 -6.30 12.94 -1.18
CA VAL A 387 -6.20 11.93 -2.26
C VAL A 387 -4.83 11.98 -2.93
N HIS A 388 -4.26 13.18 -3.20
CA HIS A 388 -2.89 13.31 -3.73
C HIS A 388 -1.85 12.75 -2.77
N GLU A 389 -1.94 13.07 -1.48
CA GLU A 389 -1.04 12.54 -0.45
C GLU A 389 -1.12 11.01 -0.39
N HIS A 390 -2.32 10.44 -0.43
CA HIS A 390 -2.51 9.00 -0.41
C HIS A 390 -1.92 8.33 -1.66
N ILE A 391 -2.12 8.90 -2.86
CA ILE A 391 -1.50 8.41 -4.09
C ILE A 391 0.03 8.43 -3.98
N ALA A 392 0.61 9.51 -3.44
CA ALA A 392 2.05 9.63 -3.25
C ALA A 392 2.61 8.64 -2.21
N GLU A 393 1.92 8.45 -1.08
CA GLU A 393 2.28 7.46 -0.06
C GLU A 393 2.27 6.03 -0.64
N HIS A 394 1.30 5.73 -1.51
CA HIS A 394 1.17 4.42 -2.14
C HIS A 394 2.22 4.16 -3.25
N LEU A 395 2.94 5.18 -3.73
CA LEU A 395 4.06 5.00 -4.67
C LEU A 395 5.26 4.28 -4.05
N VAL A 396 5.37 4.28 -2.71
CA VAL A 396 6.40 3.52 -1.98
C VAL A 396 6.29 2.03 -2.29
N GLU A 397 5.07 1.49 -2.39
CA GLU A 397 4.85 0.08 -2.71
C GLU A 397 5.35 -0.30 -4.12
N TYR A 398 5.41 0.69 -5.02
CA TYR A 398 5.95 0.51 -6.37
C TYR A 398 7.44 0.84 -6.48
N ASP A 399 8.13 1.14 -5.37
CA ASP A 399 9.52 1.64 -5.39
C ASP A 399 9.66 2.86 -6.33
N ALA A 400 8.69 3.77 -6.24
CA ALA A 400 8.51 4.87 -7.19
C ALA A 400 8.18 6.21 -6.52
N SER A 401 8.62 6.43 -5.27
CA SER A 401 8.32 7.66 -4.51
C SER A 401 8.70 8.95 -5.26
N ASP A 402 9.82 8.95 -5.97
CA ASP A 402 10.31 10.09 -6.76
C ASP A 402 9.39 10.45 -7.94
N PHE A 403 8.49 9.53 -8.34
CA PHE A 403 7.52 9.75 -9.41
C PHE A 403 6.32 10.61 -8.98
N ALA A 404 6.15 10.90 -7.68
CA ALA A 404 5.00 11.63 -7.15
C ALA A 404 4.79 13.00 -7.83
N GLY A 405 5.87 13.74 -8.10
CA GLY A 405 5.80 15.05 -8.76
C GLY A 405 5.34 14.97 -10.23
N VAL A 406 5.87 13.98 -10.96
CA VAL A 406 5.49 13.72 -12.36
C VAL A 406 4.04 13.25 -12.43
N LEU A 407 3.65 12.33 -11.55
CA LEU A 407 2.29 11.81 -11.46
C LEU A 407 1.26 12.90 -11.15
N LYS A 408 1.58 13.79 -10.20
CA LYS A 408 0.73 14.94 -9.87
C LYS A 408 0.51 15.85 -11.08
N THR A 409 1.56 16.09 -11.87
CA THR A 409 1.49 16.87 -13.11
C THR A 409 0.65 16.17 -14.17
N ALA A 410 0.81 14.84 -14.32
CA ALA A 410 0.02 14.04 -15.24
C ALA A 410 -1.48 14.08 -14.90
N ILE A 411 -1.83 13.94 -13.62
CA ILE A 411 -3.23 14.06 -13.13
C ILE A 411 -3.77 15.47 -13.40
N ALA A 412 -3.00 16.52 -13.13
CA ALA A 412 -3.41 17.89 -13.43
C ALA A 412 -3.61 18.15 -14.94
N SER A 413 -2.88 17.44 -15.79
CA SER A 413 -2.98 17.57 -17.26
C SER A 413 -4.16 16.82 -17.88
N GLY A 414 -4.91 16.03 -17.12
CA GLY A 414 -6.07 15.27 -17.62
C GLY A 414 -5.71 13.99 -18.39
N ASN A 415 -4.46 13.52 -18.33
CA ASN A 415 -3.98 12.39 -19.13
C ASN A 415 -3.90 11.06 -18.35
N CYS A 416 -4.68 10.93 -17.28
CA CYS A 416 -4.69 9.75 -16.43
C CYS A 416 -6.00 8.96 -16.52
N LEU A 417 -5.88 7.66 -16.30
CA LEU A 417 -6.98 6.80 -15.87
C LEU A 417 -6.89 6.62 -14.35
N LEU A 418 -7.83 7.20 -13.63
CA LEU A 418 -7.97 7.08 -12.18
C LEU A 418 -8.85 5.87 -11.85
N VAL A 419 -8.28 4.87 -11.19
CA VAL A 419 -8.97 3.63 -10.81
C VAL A 419 -9.19 3.60 -9.31
N PHE A 420 -10.45 3.71 -8.89
CA PHE A 420 -10.90 3.68 -7.50
C PHE A 420 -11.50 2.30 -7.19
N ASP A 421 -10.71 1.42 -6.59
CA ASP A 421 -11.10 0.01 -6.41
C ASP A 421 -11.67 -0.25 -5.01
N GLY A 422 -12.86 -0.85 -4.96
CA GLY A 422 -13.44 -1.46 -3.76
C GLY A 422 -14.11 -0.50 -2.79
N LEU A 423 -15.12 0.29 -3.22
CA LEU A 423 -15.86 1.17 -2.29
C LEU A 423 -16.59 0.37 -1.20
N ASP A 424 -17.02 -0.86 -1.51
CA ASP A 424 -17.67 -1.76 -0.58
C ASP A 424 -16.77 -2.22 0.58
N GLU A 425 -15.45 -2.24 0.36
CA GLU A 425 -14.43 -2.61 1.35
C GLU A 425 -14.21 -1.52 2.41
N ALA A 426 -14.72 -0.30 2.19
CA ALA A 426 -14.76 0.72 3.23
C ALA A 426 -15.95 0.48 4.18
N ALA A 427 -15.74 0.74 5.48
CA ALA A 427 -16.78 0.60 6.48
C ALA A 427 -18.04 1.41 6.10
N THR A 428 -19.24 0.87 6.35
CA THR A 428 -20.51 1.46 5.92
C THR A 428 -20.66 2.95 6.28
N GLY A 429 -20.19 3.36 7.46
CA GLY A 429 -20.22 4.76 7.91
C GLY A 429 -19.21 5.69 7.21
N GLN A 430 -18.15 5.14 6.61
CA GLN A 430 -17.10 5.87 5.90
C GLN A 430 -17.39 6.03 4.40
N ARG A 431 -18.18 5.14 3.79
CA ARG A 431 -18.49 5.15 2.34
C ARG A 431 -18.97 6.52 1.82
N PRO A 432 -19.87 7.27 2.50
CA PRO A 432 -20.30 8.58 2.02
C PRO A 432 -19.16 9.62 1.98
N LEU A 433 -18.19 9.51 2.89
CA LEU A 433 -17.03 10.39 2.95
C LEU A 433 -16.01 10.05 1.86
N VAL A 434 -15.76 8.76 1.66
CA VAL A 434 -14.90 8.25 0.58
C VAL A 434 -15.46 8.66 -0.78
N ARG A 435 -16.76 8.45 -0.99
CA ARG A 435 -17.49 8.90 -2.20
C ARG A 435 -17.26 10.38 -2.46
N LEU A 436 -17.48 11.23 -1.45
CA LEU A 436 -17.31 12.67 -1.58
C LEU A 436 -15.85 13.04 -1.92
N ALA A 437 -14.87 12.35 -1.33
CA ALA A 437 -13.46 12.57 -1.64
C ALA A 437 -13.14 12.27 -3.11
N VAL A 438 -13.68 11.16 -3.65
CA VAL A 438 -13.54 10.79 -5.07
C VAL A 438 -14.18 11.85 -5.97
N GLU A 439 -15.40 12.28 -5.68
CA GLU A 439 -16.10 13.31 -6.46
C GLU A 439 -15.34 14.64 -6.46
N GLU A 440 -14.92 15.13 -5.30
CA GLU A 440 -14.19 16.40 -5.19
C GLU A 440 -12.81 16.33 -5.86
N PHE A 441 -12.14 15.17 -5.80
CA PHE A 441 -10.87 14.96 -6.49
C PHE A 441 -11.04 14.96 -8.02
N CYS A 442 -12.04 14.25 -8.55
CA CYS A 442 -12.32 14.23 -9.98
C CYS A 442 -12.75 15.62 -10.48
N ALA A 443 -13.57 16.34 -9.70
CA ALA A 443 -13.98 17.71 -10.02
C ALA A 443 -12.81 18.72 -9.99
N SER A 444 -11.76 18.44 -9.22
CA SER A 444 -10.54 19.26 -9.16
C SER A 444 -9.57 19.01 -10.32
N HIS A 445 -9.69 17.86 -10.99
CA HIS A 445 -8.80 17.45 -12.08
C HIS A 445 -9.60 16.99 -13.30
N PRO A 446 -10.30 17.92 -13.98
CA PRO A 446 -11.07 17.60 -15.17
C PRO A 446 -10.17 17.07 -16.30
N GLY A 447 -10.74 16.31 -17.22
CA GLY A 447 -10.03 15.72 -18.36
C GLY A 447 -9.57 14.27 -18.12
N ASN A 448 -9.33 13.89 -16.87
CA ASN A 448 -9.02 12.50 -16.53
C ASN A 448 -10.24 11.59 -16.71
N ARG A 449 -9.96 10.32 -17.01
CA ARG A 449 -10.97 9.26 -16.94
C ARG A 449 -10.97 8.63 -15.56
N ALA A 450 -12.14 8.22 -15.08
CA ALA A 450 -12.31 7.64 -13.75
C ALA A 450 -13.14 6.36 -13.80
N LEU A 451 -12.64 5.30 -13.15
CA LEU A 451 -13.36 4.07 -12.91
C LEU A 451 -13.50 3.84 -11.41
N LEU A 452 -14.69 3.44 -10.97
CA LEU A 452 -14.95 3.02 -9.59
C LEU A 452 -15.57 1.63 -9.56
N THR A 453 -15.17 0.77 -8.62
CA THR A 453 -15.82 -0.52 -8.39
C THR A 453 -16.54 -0.57 -7.05
N CYS A 454 -17.69 -1.24 -7.01
CA CYS A 454 -18.43 -1.50 -5.78
C CYS A 454 -19.28 -2.77 -5.89
N ARG A 455 -19.69 -3.37 -4.77
CA ARG A 455 -20.79 -4.36 -4.74
C ARG A 455 -22.14 -3.67 -4.95
N ILE A 456 -23.05 -4.35 -5.64
CA ILE A 456 -24.39 -3.81 -5.98
C ILE A 456 -25.11 -3.27 -4.74
N ARG A 457 -25.22 -4.09 -3.68
CA ARG A 457 -25.92 -3.74 -2.44
C ARG A 457 -25.21 -2.70 -1.56
N SER A 458 -23.90 -2.49 -1.78
CA SER A 458 -23.12 -1.50 -1.04
C SER A 458 -23.17 -0.12 -1.68
N TYR A 459 -23.76 -0.02 -2.87
CA TYR A 459 -23.84 1.18 -3.67
C TYR A 459 -25.26 1.75 -3.68
N GLU A 460 -25.69 2.27 -2.53
CA GLU A 460 -27.04 2.80 -2.34
C GLU A 460 -27.02 4.18 -1.63
N GLY A 461 -28.06 4.98 -1.87
CA GLY A 461 -28.28 6.27 -1.19
C GLY A 461 -27.05 7.19 -1.26
N LYS A 462 -26.52 7.56 -0.08
CA LYS A 462 -25.37 8.48 0.06
C LYS A 462 -24.03 7.90 -0.39
N ALA A 463 -23.99 6.64 -0.85
CA ALA A 463 -22.81 6.01 -1.45
C ALA A 463 -22.79 6.14 -2.99
N CYS A 464 -23.90 6.53 -3.61
CA CYS A 464 -24.00 6.68 -5.07
C CYS A 464 -23.34 7.98 -5.58
N LEU A 465 -22.47 7.85 -6.58
CA LEU A 465 -21.89 8.97 -7.33
C LEU A 465 -22.80 9.30 -8.51
N GLU A 466 -23.60 10.36 -8.39
CA GLU A 466 -24.53 10.78 -9.45
C GLU A 466 -23.81 11.26 -10.73
N SER A 467 -22.56 11.68 -10.59
CA SER A 467 -21.72 12.15 -11.70
C SER A 467 -21.12 11.02 -12.55
N PHE A 468 -21.26 9.76 -12.12
CA PHE A 468 -20.69 8.59 -12.80
C PHE A 468 -21.81 7.78 -13.46
N LYS A 469 -21.54 7.25 -14.66
CA LYS A 469 -22.45 6.27 -15.27
C LYS A 469 -22.27 4.92 -14.57
N THR A 470 -23.37 4.31 -14.13
CA THR A 470 -23.35 2.98 -13.52
C THR A 470 -23.63 1.89 -14.55
N VAL A 471 -22.84 0.81 -14.49
CA VAL A 471 -23.09 -0.46 -15.19
C VAL A 471 -22.89 -1.64 -14.22
N THR A 472 -23.59 -2.73 -14.45
CA THR A 472 -23.48 -3.94 -13.61
C THR A 472 -22.90 -5.09 -14.44
N LEU A 473 -21.90 -5.78 -13.92
CA LEU A 473 -21.33 -6.98 -14.54
C LEU A 473 -22.36 -8.11 -14.55
N ALA A 474 -22.49 -8.78 -15.69
CA ALA A 474 -23.28 -9.99 -15.83
C ALA A 474 -22.47 -11.23 -15.42
N PRO A 475 -23.12 -12.29 -14.91
CA PRO A 475 -22.49 -13.60 -14.76
C PRO A 475 -22.02 -14.13 -16.12
N PHE A 476 -20.95 -14.92 -16.14
CA PHE A 476 -20.44 -15.51 -17.38
C PHE A 476 -21.52 -16.28 -18.13
N ASP A 477 -21.59 -16.10 -19.44
CA ASP A 477 -22.36 -16.96 -20.33
C ASP A 477 -21.54 -18.20 -20.75
N ASP A 478 -22.18 -19.10 -21.50
CA ASP A 478 -21.57 -20.36 -21.94
C ASP A 478 -20.36 -20.14 -22.86
N GLU A 479 -20.34 -19.05 -23.62
CA GLU A 479 -19.23 -18.69 -24.52
C GLU A 479 -18.03 -18.21 -23.71
N GLN A 480 -18.26 -17.33 -22.74
CA GLN A 480 -17.26 -16.86 -21.77
C GLN A 480 -16.68 -18.02 -20.96
N ILE A 481 -17.51 -18.95 -20.47
CA ILE A 481 -17.04 -20.15 -19.76
C ILE A 481 -16.13 -21.00 -20.66
N ALA A 482 -16.54 -21.23 -21.90
CA ALA A 482 -15.75 -22.01 -22.86
C ALA A 482 -14.42 -21.32 -23.19
N GLY A 483 -14.44 -20.01 -23.42
CA GLY A 483 -13.25 -19.19 -23.69
C GLY A 483 -12.27 -19.19 -22.52
N PHE A 484 -12.77 -19.00 -21.30
CA PHE A 484 -11.96 -19.05 -20.08
C PHE A 484 -11.28 -20.42 -19.91
N ILE A 485 -12.02 -21.52 -20.08
CA ILE A 485 -11.45 -22.88 -19.97
C ILE A 485 -10.39 -23.10 -21.06
N ALA A 486 -10.61 -22.61 -22.28
CA ALA A 486 -9.63 -22.71 -23.35
C ALA A 486 -8.34 -21.96 -22.98
N HIS A 487 -8.43 -20.67 -22.67
CA HIS A 487 -7.29 -19.84 -22.29
C HIS A 487 -6.55 -20.41 -21.07
N TRP A 488 -7.26 -20.94 -20.09
CA TRP A 488 -6.67 -21.55 -18.89
C TRP A 488 -5.68 -22.67 -19.22
N TYR A 489 -6.06 -23.62 -20.08
CA TYR A 489 -5.15 -24.72 -20.45
C TYR A 489 -4.13 -24.33 -21.51
N ASP A 490 -4.43 -23.37 -22.39
CA ASP A 490 -3.46 -22.82 -23.33
C ASP A 490 -2.32 -22.08 -22.62
N ALA A 491 -2.60 -21.52 -21.46
CA ALA A 491 -1.61 -20.87 -20.61
C ALA A 491 -0.77 -21.86 -19.76
N LEU A 492 -0.94 -23.18 -19.94
CA LEU A 492 -0.22 -24.25 -19.22
C LEU A 492 0.62 -25.19 -20.11
N PRO A 493 1.39 -24.71 -21.10
CA PRO A 493 2.15 -25.57 -22.01
C PRO A 493 3.29 -26.33 -21.31
N GLN A 494 3.75 -25.83 -20.16
CA GLN A 494 4.78 -26.47 -19.35
C GLN A 494 4.26 -27.67 -18.55
N LYS A 495 2.94 -27.75 -18.30
CA LYS A 495 2.31 -28.82 -17.49
C LYS A 495 1.61 -29.86 -18.35
N PHE A 496 1.07 -29.45 -19.50
CA PHE A 496 0.35 -30.33 -20.42
C PHE A 496 0.81 -30.11 -21.85
N ASN A 497 1.04 -31.20 -22.59
CA ASN A 497 1.20 -31.12 -24.03
C ASN A 497 -0.16 -30.83 -24.71
N ALA A 498 -0.15 -30.55 -26.02
CA ALA A 498 -1.36 -30.16 -26.75
C ALA A 498 -2.50 -31.19 -26.67
N GLU A 499 -2.21 -32.48 -26.71
CA GLU A 499 -3.21 -33.55 -26.62
C GLU A 499 -3.82 -33.65 -25.22
N GLN A 500 -2.98 -33.60 -24.18
CA GLN A 500 -3.42 -33.58 -22.78
C GLN A 500 -4.24 -32.33 -22.47
N ALA A 501 -3.81 -31.16 -22.95
CA ALA A 501 -4.54 -29.91 -22.79
C ALA A 501 -5.90 -29.98 -23.47
N ALA A 502 -5.99 -30.51 -24.70
CA ALA A 502 -7.26 -30.70 -25.41
C ALA A 502 -8.20 -31.65 -24.65
N ALA A 503 -7.70 -32.78 -24.13
CA ALA A 503 -8.48 -33.70 -23.33
C ALA A 503 -8.99 -33.03 -22.03
N LYS A 504 -8.12 -32.29 -21.32
CA LYS A 504 -8.47 -31.55 -20.10
C LYS A 504 -9.50 -30.43 -20.35
N LYS A 505 -9.39 -29.72 -21.47
CA LYS A 505 -10.39 -28.71 -21.90
C LYS A 505 -11.75 -29.37 -22.12
N ALA A 506 -11.80 -30.47 -22.87
CA ALA A 506 -13.03 -31.19 -23.16
C ALA A 506 -13.68 -31.74 -21.89
N ASP A 507 -12.88 -32.34 -21.00
CA ASP A 507 -13.36 -32.88 -19.72
C ASP A 507 -13.96 -31.79 -18.82
N LEU A 508 -13.23 -30.69 -18.59
CA LEU A 508 -13.74 -29.61 -17.74
C LEU A 508 -15.00 -28.96 -18.33
N ARG A 509 -15.05 -28.75 -19.66
CA ARG A 509 -16.25 -28.22 -20.35
C ARG A 509 -17.46 -29.12 -20.17
N GLU A 510 -17.28 -30.43 -20.13
CA GLU A 510 -18.38 -31.36 -19.89
C GLU A 510 -18.74 -31.45 -18.40
N ALA A 511 -17.75 -31.40 -17.51
CA ALA A 511 -17.96 -31.41 -16.07
C ALA A 511 -18.78 -30.21 -15.59
N VAL A 512 -18.49 -29.00 -16.08
CA VAL A 512 -19.19 -27.78 -15.65
C VAL A 512 -20.67 -27.76 -16.03
N LYS A 513 -21.08 -28.40 -17.13
CA LYS A 513 -22.51 -28.51 -17.52
C LYS A 513 -23.36 -29.23 -16.48
N ARG A 514 -22.75 -30.09 -15.66
CA ARG A 514 -23.43 -30.90 -14.62
C ARG A 514 -23.45 -30.21 -13.26
N LEU A 515 -22.77 -29.06 -13.13
CA LEU A 515 -22.69 -28.29 -11.89
C LEU A 515 -23.78 -27.20 -11.84
N PRO A 516 -24.13 -26.70 -10.64
CA PRO A 516 -25.03 -25.57 -10.50
C PRO A 516 -24.52 -24.34 -11.27
N GLN A 517 -25.40 -23.66 -12.00
CA GLN A 517 -25.02 -22.54 -12.85
C GLN A 517 -24.39 -21.38 -12.06
N ASP A 518 -24.90 -21.08 -10.87
CA ASP A 518 -24.35 -19.99 -10.02
C ASP A 518 -22.88 -20.24 -9.60
N LEU A 519 -22.45 -21.51 -9.58
CA LEU A 519 -21.06 -21.87 -9.31
C LEU A 519 -20.17 -21.66 -10.55
N VAL A 520 -20.67 -21.98 -11.73
CA VAL A 520 -19.89 -21.97 -12.98
C VAL A 520 -19.85 -20.58 -13.61
N ARG A 521 -20.94 -19.82 -13.49
CA ARG A 521 -21.08 -18.48 -14.06
C ARG A 521 -20.37 -17.40 -13.22
N ASN A 522 -19.93 -17.73 -12.01
CA ASN A 522 -19.12 -16.84 -11.17
C ASN A 522 -17.61 -17.05 -11.48
N PRO A 523 -16.88 -16.02 -11.98
CA PRO A 523 -15.48 -16.15 -12.37
C PRO A 523 -14.53 -16.66 -11.28
N LEU A 524 -14.73 -16.22 -10.03
CA LEU A 524 -13.96 -16.67 -8.86
C LEU A 524 -14.10 -18.19 -8.64
N LEU A 525 -15.34 -18.67 -8.71
CA LEU A 525 -15.67 -20.08 -8.47
C LEU A 525 -15.24 -20.95 -9.66
N LEU A 526 -15.40 -20.47 -10.90
CA LEU A 526 -14.88 -21.14 -12.09
C LEU A 526 -13.35 -21.27 -12.05
N THR A 527 -12.65 -20.22 -11.63
CA THR A 527 -11.18 -20.25 -11.44
C THR A 527 -10.79 -21.30 -10.40
N THR A 528 -11.55 -21.40 -9.31
CA THR A 528 -11.34 -22.40 -8.25
C THR A 528 -11.53 -23.82 -8.79
N LEU A 529 -12.58 -24.05 -9.58
CA LEU A 529 -12.85 -25.33 -10.25
C LEU A 529 -11.75 -25.70 -11.25
N ALA A 530 -11.32 -24.75 -12.09
CA ALA A 530 -10.25 -24.96 -13.06
C ALA A 530 -8.93 -25.31 -12.37
N ASN A 531 -8.61 -24.65 -11.26
CA ASN A 531 -7.44 -24.95 -10.46
C ASN A 531 -7.49 -26.36 -9.85
N MET A 532 -8.60 -26.73 -9.21
CA MET A 532 -8.80 -28.07 -8.66
C MET A 532 -8.69 -29.16 -9.73
N HIS A 533 -9.27 -28.91 -10.90
CA HIS A 533 -9.24 -29.83 -12.04
C HIS A 533 -7.84 -29.97 -12.66
N THR A 534 -7.05 -28.89 -12.64
CA THR A 534 -5.66 -28.89 -13.11
C THR A 534 -4.78 -29.84 -12.28
N ASN A 535 -5.08 -29.96 -10.98
CA ASN A 535 -4.29 -30.75 -10.03
C ASN A 535 -4.88 -32.14 -9.73
N SER A 536 -6.01 -32.49 -10.34
CA SER A 536 -6.69 -33.78 -10.15
C SER A 536 -6.88 -34.47 -11.51
N LEU A 537 -7.15 -35.79 -11.52
CA LEU A 537 -7.52 -36.49 -12.76
C LEU A 537 -8.90 -36.02 -13.26
N GLU A 538 -9.90 -36.01 -12.37
CA GLU A 538 -11.27 -35.53 -12.59
C GLU A 538 -11.72 -34.61 -11.44
N LEU A 539 -12.75 -33.79 -11.67
CA LEU A 539 -13.44 -33.08 -10.59
C LEU A 539 -14.23 -34.03 -9.68
N PRO A 540 -14.31 -33.77 -8.36
CA PRO A 540 -15.13 -34.56 -7.45
C PRO A 540 -16.60 -34.62 -7.89
N ARG A 541 -17.11 -35.83 -8.18
CA ARG A 541 -18.53 -36.06 -8.55
C ARG A 541 -19.50 -35.77 -7.41
N GLN A 542 -19.06 -35.96 -6.16
CA GLN A 542 -19.85 -35.64 -4.98
C GLN A 542 -19.78 -34.15 -4.69
N ARG A 543 -20.93 -33.47 -4.76
CA ARG A 543 -21.05 -32.02 -4.47
C ARG A 543 -20.43 -31.64 -3.12
N ILE A 544 -20.66 -32.43 -2.08
CA ILE A 544 -20.10 -32.17 -0.74
C ILE A 544 -18.57 -32.12 -0.79
N LYS A 545 -17.93 -33.06 -1.49
CA LYS A 545 -16.47 -33.10 -1.64
C LYS A 545 -15.96 -31.93 -2.49
N LEU A 546 -16.72 -31.53 -3.51
CA LEU A 546 -16.41 -30.36 -4.34
C LEU A 546 -16.41 -29.06 -3.51
N TYR A 547 -17.49 -28.78 -2.80
CA TYR A 547 -17.61 -27.59 -1.96
C TYR A 547 -16.58 -27.57 -0.84
N LYS A 548 -16.33 -28.71 -0.20
CA LYS A 548 -15.29 -28.84 0.82
C LYS A 548 -13.92 -28.44 0.25
N ASN A 549 -13.52 -29.02 -0.87
CA ASN A 549 -12.23 -28.73 -1.50
C ASN A 549 -12.14 -27.28 -1.99
N ALA A 550 -13.21 -26.73 -2.55
CA ALA A 550 -13.28 -25.33 -2.98
C ALA A 550 -13.14 -24.37 -1.78
N SER A 551 -13.87 -24.62 -0.69
CA SER A 551 -13.77 -23.82 0.54
C SER A 551 -12.36 -23.89 1.15
N ALA A 552 -11.72 -25.06 1.10
CA ALA A 552 -10.34 -25.23 1.55
C ALA A 552 -9.36 -24.40 0.73
N LEU A 553 -9.46 -24.48 -0.59
CA LEU A 553 -8.59 -23.74 -1.49
C LEU A 553 -8.75 -22.21 -1.35
N LEU A 554 -9.99 -21.73 -1.19
CA LEU A 554 -10.27 -20.30 -1.00
C LEU A 554 -9.73 -19.79 0.34
N LEU A 555 -9.94 -20.52 1.44
CA LEU A 555 -9.44 -20.11 2.75
C LEU A 555 -7.91 -20.11 2.82
N GLN A 556 -7.27 -21.18 2.34
CA GLN A 556 -5.81 -21.31 2.30
C GLN A 556 -5.17 -20.16 1.50
N ARG A 557 -5.77 -19.78 0.36
CA ARG A 557 -5.22 -18.69 -0.45
C ARG A 557 -5.50 -17.30 0.09
N TRP A 558 -6.65 -17.10 0.72
CA TRP A 558 -6.93 -15.86 1.43
C TRP A 558 -5.97 -15.65 2.61
N GLN A 559 -5.52 -16.72 3.28
CA GLN A 559 -4.44 -16.66 4.26
C GLN A 559 -3.07 -16.38 3.59
N ALA A 560 -2.74 -17.05 2.49
CA ALA A 560 -1.45 -16.90 1.80
C ALA A 560 -1.22 -15.53 1.13
N HIS A 561 -2.27 -14.88 0.61
CA HIS A 561 -2.18 -13.55 -0.01
C HIS A 561 -1.81 -12.43 1.00
N LYS A 562 -1.75 -12.74 2.30
CA LYS A 562 -1.44 -11.79 3.37
C LYS A 562 -0.10 -12.07 4.08
N ALA A 563 0.81 -12.82 3.46
CA ALA A 563 2.15 -13.07 3.99
C ALA A 563 2.82 -11.75 4.43
N GLY A 564 2.91 -11.52 5.75
CA GLY A 564 3.34 -10.27 6.38
C GLY A 564 2.39 -9.71 7.45
N LYS A 565 1.13 -10.17 7.52
CA LYS A 565 0.17 -9.86 8.60
C LYS A 565 -0.15 -11.11 9.43
N VAL A 566 -0.54 -10.91 10.69
CA VAL A 566 -1.01 -11.96 11.61
C VAL A 566 -2.07 -12.82 10.90
N SER A 567 -1.85 -14.14 10.84
CA SER A 567 -2.80 -15.05 10.20
C SER A 567 -4.15 -15.03 10.92
N LEU A 568 -5.26 -15.37 10.25
CA LEU A 568 -6.58 -15.41 10.90
C LEU A 568 -6.60 -16.31 12.15
N ILE A 569 -5.83 -17.41 12.10
CA ILE A 569 -5.66 -18.34 13.22
C ILE A 569 -5.00 -17.64 14.41
N GLU A 570 -3.89 -16.95 14.17
CA GLU A 570 -3.15 -16.21 15.20
C GLU A 570 -3.94 -15.01 15.73
N ALA A 571 -4.64 -14.29 14.85
CA ALA A 571 -5.43 -13.12 15.20
C ALA A 571 -6.58 -13.48 16.14
N LEU A 572 -7.18 -14.65 15.94
CA LEU A 572 -8.30 -15.15 16.75
C LEU A 572 -7.86 -16.12 17.87
N GLY A 573 -6.56 -16.42 17.99
CA GLY A 573 -6.04 -17.38 18.98
C GLY A 573 -6.55 -18.82 18.78
N LEU A 574 -6.90 -19.21 17.55
CA LEU A 574 -7.40 -20.55 17.24
C LEU A 574 -6.26 -21.57 17.17
N GLN A 575 -6.55 -22.82 17.52
CA GLN A 575 -5.59 -23.93 17.48
C GLN A 575 -5.53 -24.61 16.10
N SER A 576 -6.56 -24.44 15.26
CA SER A 576 -6.66 -25.08 13.95
C SER A 576 -7.64 -24.34 13.01
N ASP A 577 -7.54 -24.60 11.70
CA ASP A 577 -8.48 -24.09 10.70
C ASP A 577 -9.84 -24.80 10.70
N LYS A 578 -9.96 -25.98 11.34
CA LYS A 578 -11.19 -26.80 11.31
C LYS A 578 -12.40 -26.04 11.86
N GLU A 579 -12.17 -25.23 12.89
CA GLU A 579 -13.14 -24.37 13.54
C GLU A 579 -13.66 -23.32 12.57
N ILE A 580 -12.78 -22.70 11.79
CA ILE A 580 -13.13 -21.74 10.75
C ILE A 580 -13.96 -22.42 9.66
N TYR A 581 -13.54 -23.60 9.18
CA TYR A 581 -14.31 -24.34 8.17
C TYR A 581 -15.71 -24.70 8.64
N ARG A 582 -15.85 -25.18 9.88
CA ARG A 582 -17.17 -25.53 10.45
C ARG A 582 -18.07 -24.31 10.56
N ALA A 583 -17.52 -23.19 11.04
CA ALA A 583 -18.26 -21.93 11.11
C ALA A 583 -18.72 -21.46 9.73
N LEU A 584 -17.81 -21.44 8.74
CA LEU A 584 -18.14 -21.06 7.35
C LEU A 584 -19.20 -21.97 6.72
N TRP A 585 -19.13 -23.28 6.96
CA TRP A 585 -20.14 -24.22 6.44
C TRP A 585 -21.51 -24.03 7.09
N GLU A 586 -21.58 -23.75 8.39
CA GLU A 586 -22.85 -23.47 9.07
C GLU A 586 -23.43 -22.11 8.63
N LEU A 587 -22.58 -21.09 8.48
CA LEU A 587 -22.98 -19.80 7.90
C LEU A 587 -23.54 -20.01 6.49
N GLY A 588 -22.84 -20.73 5.62
CA GLY A 588 -23.31 -21.03 4.26
C GLY A 588 -24.63 -21.82 4.24
N TYR A 589 -24.81 -22.79 5.15
CA TYR A 589 -26.07 -23.52 5.29
C TYR A 589 -27.21 -22.63 5.77
N PHE A 590 -26.96 -21.75 6.75
CA PHE A 590 -27.95 -20.79 7.22
C PHE A 590 -28.38 -19.85 6.10
N ALA A 591 -27.40 -19.34 5.34
CA ALA A 591 -27.62 -18.48 4.20
C ALA A 591 -28.57 -19.15 3.19
N GLN A 592 -28.25 -20.38 2.75
CA GLN A 592 -29.08 -21.14 1.81
C GLN A 592 -30.47 -21.48 2.34
N LYS A 593 -30.59 -21.79 3.64
CA LYS A 593 -31.90 -22.11 4.25
C LYS A 593 -32.82 -20.89 4.28
N SER A 594 -32.24 -19.69 4.34
CA SER A 594 -32.95 -18.42 4.39
C SER A 594 -33.43 -17.93 3.01
N GLU A 595 -32.96 -18.53 1.90
CA GLU A 595 -33.29 -18.19 0.50
C GLU A 595 -34.70 -18.61 0.01
N ARG A 596 -35.64 -18.99 0.88
CA ARG A 596 -37.00 -19.40 0.43
C ARG A 596 -37.83 -18.29 -0.22
N GLY A 597 -37.29 -17.10 -0.47
CA GLY A 597 -37.87 -16.09 -1.34
C GLY A 597 -36.80 -15.22 -2.02
N GLN A 598 -36.62 -15.41 -3.34
CA GLN A 598 -36.00 -14.58 -4.41
C GLN A 598 -34.86 -13.56 -4.14
N ALA A 599 -34.36 -13.39 -2.92
CA ALA A 599 -33.25 -12.51 -2.58
C ALA A 599 -32.07 -13.36 -2.09
N ALA A 600 -30.88 -13.08 -2.63
CA ALA A 600 -29.64 -13.76 -2.28
C ALA A 600 -29.42 -13.82 -0.76
N ALA A 601 -28.88 -14.94 -0.32
CA ALA A 601 -28.67 -15.38 1.06
C ALA A 601 -27.98 -14.36 2.02
N ASP A 602 -28.76 -13.46 2.61
CA ASP A 602 -28.27 -12.60 3.70
C ASP A 602 -28.26 -13.34 5.04
N ILE A 603 -27.17 -13.17 5.79
CA ILE A 603 -27.07 -13.61 7.18
C ILE A 603 -27.11 -12.34 8.05
N PRO A 604 -28.15 -12.13 8.87
CA PRO A 604 -28.17 -11.02 9.81
C PRO A 604 -26.91 -11.04 10.68
N GLN A 605 -26.27 -9.89 10.90
CA GLN A 605 -25.01 -9.83 11.65
C GLN A 605 -25.12 -10.47 13.04
N THR A 606 -26.25 -10.26 13.72
CA THR A 606 -26.57 -10.92 15.00
C THR A 606 -26.53 -12.44 14.90
N GLU A 607 -27.08 -12.99 13.82
CA GLU A 607 -27.12 -14.43 13.58
C GLU A 607 -25.77 -14.99 13.18
N ALA A 608 -25.00 -14.23 12.38
CA ALA A 608 -23.62 -14.56 12.04
C ALA A 608 -22.75 -14.62 13.31
N ILE A 609 -22.87 -13.62 14.20
CA ILE A 609 -22.19 -13.59 15.50
C ILE A 609 -22.63 -14.79 16.36
N ASN A 610 -23.92 -15.12 16.41
CA ASN A 610 -24.41 -16.28 17.18
C ASN A 610 -23.84 -17.61 16.66
N ILE A 611 -23.76 -17.80 15.34
CA ILE A 611 -23.16 -18.99 14.73
C ILE A 611 -21.67 -19.05 15.06
N LEU A 612 -20.93 -17.96 14.84
CA LEU A 612 -19.49 -17.89 15.09
C LEU A 612 -19.15 -18.13 16.57
N THR A 613 -19.89 -17.50 17.48
CA THR A 613 -19.70 -17.65 18.94
C THR A 613 -19.81 -19.11 19.37
N ARG A 614 -20.71 -19.90 18.76
CA ARG A 614 -20.85 -21.34 19.07
C ARG A 614 -19.63 -22.15 18.61
N HIS A 615 -19.05 -21.82 17.45
CA HIS A 615 -17.84 -22.50 16.93
C HIS A 615 -16.54 -22.03 17.60
N PHE A 616 -16.57 -20.89 18.26
CA PHE A 616 -15.44 -20.30 18.99
C PHE A 616 -15.56 -20.45 20.51
N ALA A 617 -16.46 -21.32 21.00
CA ALA A 617 -16.78 -21.47 22.43
C ALA A 617 -15.57 -21.85 23.32
N GLN A 618 -14.53 -22.46 22.73
CA GLN A 618 -13.28 -22.83 23.39
C GLN A 618 -12.32 -21.66 23.66
N LEU A 619 -12.58 -20.47 23.11
CA LEU A 619 -11.78 -19.28 23.33
C LEU A 619 -12.19 -18.57 24.62
N ASP A 620 -11.28 -17.81 25.23
CA ASP A 620 -11.57 -17.05 26.48
C ASP A 620 -12.70 -16.03 26.30
N LYS A 621 -12.84 -15.45 25.10
CA LYS A 621 -13.88 -14.46 24.75
C LYS A 621 -14.54 -14.78 23.40
N PRO A 622 -15.44 -15.78 23.34
CA PRO A 622 -16.02 -16.26 22.07
C PRO A 622 -16.81 -15.19 21.30
N LEU A 623 -17.53 -14.31 22.01
CA LEU A 623 -18.30 -13.22 21.41
C LEU A 623 -17.40 -12.14 20.78
N VAL A 624 -16.28 -11.82 21.44
CA VAL A 624 -15.31 -10.85 20.93
C VAL A 624 -14.61 -11.44 19.69
N ALA A 625 -14.18 -12.70 19.75
CA ALA A 625 -13.58 -13.39 18.62
C ALA A 625 -14.54 -13.51 17.42
N ALA A 626 -15.85 -13.70 17.66
CA ALA A 626 -16.85 -13.69 16.59
C ALA A 626 -16.99 -12.30 15.94
N GLY A 627 -16.95 -11.23 16.73
CA GLY A 627 -16.91 -9.86 16.24
C GLY A 627 -15.64 -9.57 15.45
N GLU A 628 -14.48 -9.89 16.02
CA GLU A 628 -13.17 -9.75 15.37
C GLU A 628 -13.08 -10.57 14.08
N PHE A 629 -13.68 -11.76 14.02
CA PHE A 629 -13.74 -12.54 12.78
C PHE A 629 -14.52 -11.80 11.69
N LEU A 630 -15.69 -11.25 12.02
CA LEU A 630 -16.50 -10.50 11.05
C LEU A 630 -15.82 -9.19 10.65
N ASP A 631 -15.26 -8.45 11.61
CA ASP A 631 -14.50 -7.23 11.33
C ASP A 631 -13.28 -7.55 10.47
N PHE A 632 -12.58 -8.65 10.75
CA PHE A 632 -11.45 -9.09 9.94
C PHE A 632 -11.89 -9.48 8.54
N VAL A 633 -13.01 -10.20 8.38
CA VAL A 633 -13.57 -10.52 7.07
C VAL A 633 -13.96 -9.24 6.32
N ASP A 634 -14.69 -8.32 6.95
CA ASP A 634 -15.13 -7.06 6.31
C ASP A 634 -13.98 -6.12 5.96
N GLN A 635 -12.91 -6.09 6.77
CA GLN A 635 -11.70 -5.31 6.48
C GLN A 635 -10.81 -5.95 5.40
N THR A 636 -11.07 -7.21 5.01
CA THR A 636 -10.15 -7.98 4.18
C THR A 636 -10.79 -8.85 3.09
N ALA A 637 -12.07 -8.63 2.82
CA ALA A 637 -12.87 -9.22 1.73
C ALA A 637 -13.36 -8.12 0.79
#